data_AF-A0AAW6A192-F1
#
_entry.id   AF-A0AAW6A192-F1
#
_cell.length_a   1.000
_cell.length_b   1.000
_cell.length_c   1.000
_cell.angle_alpha   90.00
_cell.angle_beta   90.00
_cell.angle_gamma   90.00
#
_symmetry.space_group_name_H-M   'P 1'
#
loop_
_entity.id
_entity.type
_entity.pdbx_description
1 polymer ?
#
loop_
_entity_poly.entity_id
_entity_poly.type
_entity_poly.pdbx_seq_one_letter_code
_entity_poly.pdbx_strand_id
1 'polypeptide(L)'
;MKEQHNVSRATAALVAAATLTGGVILPATALAENPAPATQQTQTTKTPLEEFETARQTAREKADIQNAHDGTAYTATTFDTLRKTLDDANQLPETSSDDDLRAMADRLRSAINALTVASWTVNGVQLQSSNNALTATLPTFDKAPDSLQAIGSDGSHVDLTISGTSETSPNLGVFSGSASAQAKSDGTRPAISIPLFWTRGNEATAYGKSFVRSGDEWVMSHDTTLDANNHPAETSVNVNGVDTTITWNPASSDNGTVTMTGTASGDVDGQRWRIDYTASRAVDRTAVNQAVAEGRAMLLDTMHEYTTATRKTLDDAITKAQAMPDSSTADEDAAAVAAIKDAESKLQIVTWTTTINGSDVGLQRLDDGSWTLDTGMLDRKLTLTASDGTALDIRSNDPTLGDNGRIRLKVSGRHSATVNDPTQDPRLSFGQWVDNGDMTLTASDAGRSYTVTARWSQLNGKAIASVEGAPISYDPDSHVWTAAPSTALDQYGNPAVSTITLDNGTKTVLHLDYGKAHGGTSGTLVRTATAKGTIKDSGQDYTITVTASSDTSQTRASLETLVASANDSIKPGSHHWTSKTATAFDTALSQAKHVLASDTATIDQLAQATGNLSDAAGRLKAIVWTTTDGDEFEWNQPADTYSATLPDQTAAPSDELKAESNDSTATSLKRVDGGDGQTITDLDLGRFETAGTARWEGVSANGKRPMSATAHYDYKTGKTVKVKAPDGSDLQFEARAGYLAASTTAKLDSDYQPTFTEFDVDGTKVPIAWADATTRTSTDTTSTVTRTGRAEGTITVNGHEQRWVINVTASRIEGRIASLNVIGTDSNGSASAYAIDGFDEKTTEYTVTLDSTHVGDRFTLGFKSAADGDDVTQGKAIASGLGANATRILKVRLNGTVYTVNVKFSKPKPTVDNTAARLSGIYVNYDGKAVKGQLIDGWNPDILTYTITLKDGAAGVYVLPEAPEGVTVKASDVKQTGYSTEQSWTSTASNGESRTYVVRVVRDHESTPTADESFVPEGAKDLDGTTPAPSQAATGLKAIGYELDGNFTPMSGDSFQIPEGGTFAYKSYAGQTVQVAIAKKSGMTYEYTLNVLAPDGVTFAARTVTVTYVTAVTHKAMLDAILVDNKRIDGFDPNTRSYKATVGNLDHWTVSTLFDKQSGMSVTVHKERSKATITAVSADGLVSTTYTVEVTARKNGEGVDGTVMERLSKTGSAVAAIASVAALLTGAAGIALATIRRRRNSRI
;
A
#
# COMPACT_ATOMS: atom_id res chain seq x y z
N MET A 1 -37.98 -28.07 -36.04
CA MET A 1 -39.33 -28.27 -36.62
C MET A 1 -39.81 -26.92 -37.12
N LYS A 2 -40.15 -26.83 -38.42
CA LYS A 2 -40.48 -25.61 -39.18
C LYS A 2 -39.36 -24.57 -39.34
N GLU A 3 -39.37 -23.93 -40.52
CA GLU A 3 -38.45 -22.89 -40.95
C GLU A 3 -38.93 -21.48 -40.56
N GLN A 4 -38.05 -20.48 -40.68
CA GLN A 4 -38.30 -19.39 -41.64
C GLN A 4 -37.01 -18.70 -42.11
N HIS A 5 -37.13 -17.85 -43.13
CA HIS A 5 -36.07 -17.51 -44.09
C HIS A 5 -35.80 -16.00 -44.14
N ASN A 6 -34.53 -15.57 -44.07
CA ASN A 6 -33.82 -14.76 -45.08
C ASN A 6 -32.77 -13.76 -44.55
N VAL A 7 -31.56 -13.83 -45.15
CA VAL A 7 -30.68 -12.72 -45.63
C VAL A 7 -30.32 -11.62 -44.60
N SER A 8 -29.04 -11.33 -44.30
CA SER A 8 -27.85 -11.32 -45.17
C SER A 8 -26.52 -11.71 -44.48
N ARG A 9 -25.58 -12.21 -45.29
CA ARG A 9 -24.11 -12.40 -45.12
C ARG A 9 -23.50 -12.19 -43.72
N ALA A 10 -22.94 -13.22 -43.08
CA ALA A 10 -21.62 -13.84 -43.39
C ALA A 10 -20.44 -12.85 -43.22
N THR A 11 -19.61 -12.81 -42.16
CA THR A 11 -19.17 -13.73 -41.07
C THR A 11 -17.81 -14.42 -41.31
N ALA A 12 -16.87 -14.14 -40.39
CA ALA A 12 -15.63 -14.86 -40.04
C ALA A 12 -14.53 -14.98 -41.12
N ALA A 13 -13.25 -14.67 -40.88
CA ALA A 13 -12.36 -15.03 -39.76
C ALA A 13 -11.99 -16.53 -39.75
N LEU A 14 -10.72 -16.84 -40.03
CA LEU A 14 -10.20 -18.20 -40.15
C LEU A 14 -9.46 -18.60 -38.86
N VAL A 15 -9.65 -19.83 -38.39
CA VAL A 15 -9.04 -20.35 -37.16
C VAL A 15 -7.70 -21.03 -37.46
N ALA A 16 -6.85 -21.06 -36.43
CA ALA A 16 -5.42 -21.34 -36.50
C ALA A 16 -5.01 -22.83 -36.63
N ALA A 17 -3.68 -23.01 -36.64
CA ALA A 17 -2.89 -24.19 -36.31
C ALA A 17 -2.67 -25.25 -37.42
N ALA A 18 -1.39 -25.55 -37.63
CA ALA A 18 -0.88 -26.62 -38.49
C ALA A 18 -0.31 -27.77 -37.66
N THR A 19 0.04 -28.88 -38.30
CA THR A 19 1.02 -29.84 -37.77
C THR A 19 1.77 -30.49 -38.94
N LEU A 20 3.10 -30.56 -38.86
CA LEU A 20 3.93 -31.32 -39.81
C LEU A 20 3.97 -32.80 -39.40
N THR A 21 4.26 -33.70 -40.34
CA THR A 21 5.51 -34.52 -40.36
C THR A 21 5.50 -35.62 -41.43
N GLY A 22 6.68 -36.05 -41.90
CA GLY A 22 6.95 -37.50 -42.07
C GLY A 22 7.29 -38.08 -43.46
N GLY A 23 8.52 -37.89 -43.95
CA GLY A 23 9.21 -38.81 -44.89
C GLY A 23 8.75 -38.80 -46.37
N VAL A 24 9.54 -39.27 -47.35
CA VAL A 24 10.79 -40.07 -47.35
C VAL A 24 11.73 -39.59 -48.50
N ILE A 25 13.03 -39.87 -48.40
CA ILE A 25 14.10 -39.46 -49.34
C ILE A 25 14.44 -40.63 -50.31
N LEU A 26 15.04 -40.29 -51.48
CA LEU A 26 15.90 -41.08 -52.40
C LEU A 26 15.30 -41.29 -53.82
N PRO A 27 16.14 -41.41 -54.88
CA PRO A 27 17.40 -40.69 -55.13
C PRO A 27 17.47 -40.12 -56.58
N ALA A 28 18.59 -39.52 -56.97
CA ALA A 28 18.82 -39.03 -58.33
C ALA A 28 19.16 -40.15 -59.34
N THR A 29 18.81 -39.95 -60.61
CA THR A 29 19.67 -40.30 -61.77
C THR A 29 19.21 -39.55 -63.03
N ALA A 30 20.10 -39.46 -64.02
CA ALA A 30 19.89 -38.66 -65.23
C ALA A 30 19.11 -39.40 -66.34
N LEU A 31 18.54 -38.63 -67.27
CA LEU A 31 18.47 -38.83 -68.74
C LEU A 31 17.92 -37.48 -69.28
N ALA A 32 18.65 -36.71 -70.10
CA ALA A 32 18.99 -36.92 -71.50
C ALA A 32 17.85 -36.56 -72.48
N GLU A 33 18.24 -36.13 -73.68
CA GLU A 33 17.43 -35.36 -74.64
C GLU A 33 16.22 -36.12 -75.22
N ASN A 34 15.06 -35.44 -75.26
CA ASN A 34 14.35 -35.21 -76.53
C ASN A 34 13.24 -34.14 -76.36
N PRO A 35 12.99 -33.28 -77.37
CA PRO A 35 11.89 -32.32 -77.35
C PRO A 35 10.58 -33.00 -77.79
N ALA A 36 9.48 -32.74 -77.09
CA ALA A 36 8.17 -33.26 -77.46
C ALA A 36 7.00 -32.39 -76.97
N PRO A 37 5.95 -32.19 -77.78
CA PRO A 37 5.93 -32.07 -79.23
C PRO A 37 5.75 -30.61 -79.68
N ALA A 38 6.03 -30.32 -80.95
CA ALA A 38 5.53 -29.08 -81.55
C ALA A 38 3.99 -29.16 -81.65
N THR A 39 3.28 -28.48 -80.74
CA THR A 39 1.90 -28.08 -81.01
C THR A 39 1.94 -27.13 -82.20
N GLN A 40 1.58 -27.65 -83.38
CA GLN A 40 1.35 -26.84 -84.57
C GLN A 40 0.11 -25.97 -84.33
N GLN A 41 0.29 -24.85 -83.61
CA GLN A 41 -0.38 -23.65 -84.05
C GLN A 41 0.12 -23.41 -85.47
N THR A 42 -0.76 -23.62 -86.43
CA THR A 42 -0.54 -23.18 -87.81
C THR A 42 -0.27 -21.68 -87.75
N GLN A 43 1.00 -21.29 -87.87
CA GLN A 43 1.34 -20.01 -88.44
C GLN A 43 0.75 -20.03 -89.85
N THR A 44 -0.47 -19.51 -89.98
CA THR A 44 -0.84 -18.77 -91.18
C THR A 44 0.27 -17.75 -91.37
N THR A 45 1.15 -18.00 -92.33
CA THR A 45 2.21 -17.08 -92.73
C THR A 45 1.51 -15.81 -93.17
N LYS A 46 1.38 -14.86 -92.24
CA LYS A 46 0.73 -13.59 -92.49
C LYS A 46 1.36 -13.00 -93.74
N THR A 47 0.51 -12.65 -94.71
CA THR A 47 0.95 -11.88 -95.86
C THR A 47 1.60 -10.59 -95.36
N PRO A 48 2.54 -9.99 -96.10
CA PRO A 48 3.14 -8.70 -95.71
C PRO A 48 2.11 -7.63 -95.35
N LEU A 49 0.95 -7.64 -96.03
CA LEU A 49 -0.20 -6.81 -95.71
C LEU A 49 -0.80 -7.12 -94.32
N GLU A 50 -1.00 -8.39 -93.96
CA GLU A 50 -1.50 -8.78 -92.63
C GLU A 50 -0.47 -8.51 -91.51
N GLU A 51 0.83 -8.66 -91.79
CA GLU A 51 1.90 -8.28 -90.85
C GLU A 51 1.90 -6.77 -90.60
N PHE A 52 1.84 -5.99 -91.69
CA PHE A 52 1.75 -4.54 -91.68
C PHE A 52 0.49 -4.03 -90.96
N GLU A 53 -0.68 -4.54 -91.30
CA GLU A 53 -1.94 -4.12 -90.64
C GLU A 53 -1.96 -4.52 -89.16
N THR A 54 -1.37 -5.67 -88.78
CA THR A 54 -1.20 -6.01 -87.36
C THR A 54 -0.32 -4.98 -86.65
N ALA A 55 0.86 -4.67 -87.22
CA ALA A 55 1.78 -3.71 -86.62
C ALA A 55 1.19 -2.28 -86.59
N ARG A 56 0.45 -1.89 -87.62
CA ARG A 56 -0.23 -0.60 -87.72
C ARG A 56 -1.39 -0.49 -86.73
N GLN A 57 -2.14 -1.57 -86.51
CA GLN A 57 -3.20 -1.61 -85.51
C GLN A 57 -2.65 -1.55 -84.09
N THR A 58 -1.59 -2.31 -83.75
CA THR A 58 -0.93 -2.19 -82.44
C THR A 58 -0.27 -0.82 -82.23
N ALA A 59 0.25 -0.18 -83.29
CA ALA A 59 0.74 1.20 -83.21
C ALA A 59 -0.41 2.21 -82.94
N ARG A 60 -1.60 2.00 -83.51
CA ARG A 60 -2.80 2.80 -83.21
C ARG A 60 -3.27 2.60 -81.77
N GLU A 61 -3.36 1.36 -81.30
CA GLU A 61 -3.71 1.04 -79.91
C GLU A 61 -2.75 1.72 -78.90
N LYS A 62 -1.46 1.76 -79.20
CA LYS A 62 -0.46 2.50 -78.40
C LYS A 62 -0.60 4.03 -78.50
N ALA A 63 -1.07 4.56 -79.64
CA ALA A 63 -1.44 5.97 -79.77
C ALA A 63 -2.73 6.33 -79.03
N ASP A 64 -3.72 5.44 -79.03
CA ASP A 64 -4.98 5.62 -78.30
C ASP A 64 -4.76 5.58 -76.79
N ILE A 65 -3.86 4.70 -76.29
CA ILE A 65 -3.40 4.72 -74.89
C ILE A 65 -2.71 6.05 -74.54
N GLN A 66 -1.84 6.57 -75.42
CA GLN A 66 -1.21 7.88 -75.21
C GLN A 66 -2.24 9.01 -75.11
N ASN A 67 -3.25 9.00 -75.99
CA ASN A 67 -4.31 10.01 -76.03
C ASN A 67 -5.27 9.89 -74.82
N ALA A 68 -5.58 8.67 -74.38
CA ALA A 68 -6.45 8.43 -73.21
C ALA A 68 -5.81 8.83 -71.87
N HIS A 69 -4.48 9.01 -71.85
CA HIS A 69 -3.71 9.46 -70.69
C HIS A 69 -3.12 10.87 -70.90
N ASP A 70 -3.83 11.76 -71.61
CA ASP A 70 -3.48 13.18 -71.85
C ASP A 70 -2.04 13.41 -72.38
N GLY A 71 -1.47 12.46 -73.12
CA GLY A 71 -0.11 12.52 -73.62
C GLY A 71 0.98 12.00 -72.67
N THR A 72 0.62 11.23 -71.63
CA THR A 72 1.52 10.85 -70.53
C THR A 72 1.70 9.33 -70.29
N ALA A 73 1.22 8.45 -71.18
CA ALA A 73 1.49 7.02 -71.07
C ALA A 73 2.95 6.66 -71.44
N TYR A 74 3.48 7.28 -72.49
CA TYR A 74 4.82 7.05 -73.05
C TYR A 74 5.63 8.34 -73.12
N THR A 75 6.95 8.22 -73.01
CA THR A 75 7.88 9.34 -73.11
C THR A 75 7.79 10.00 -74.48
N ALA A 76 7.73 11.33 -74.53
CA ALA A 76 7.51 12.09 -75.77
C ALA A 76 8.47 11.69 -76.90
N THR A 77 9.76 11.46 -76.61
CA THR A 77 10.77 11.07 -77.61
C THR A 77 10.48 9.72 -78.28
N THR A 78 10.03 8.73 -77.50
CA THR A 78 9.72 7.38 -78.03
C THR A 78 8.35 7.39 -78.70
N PHE A 79 7.39 8.12 -78.13
CA PHE A 79 6.06 8.28 -78.71
C PHE A 79 6.08 9.05 -80.03
N ASP A 80 6.84 10.14 -80.16
CA ASP A 80 6.96 10.87 -81.44
C ASP A 80 7.62 10.02 -82.54
N THR A 81 8.51 9.11 -82.16
CA THR A 81 9.09 8.13 -83.08
C THR A 81 8.02 7.13 -83.57
N LEU A 82 7.16 6.63 -82.68
CA LEU A 82 5.99 5.82 -83.06
C LEU A 82 5.01 6.61 -83.92
N ARG A 83 4.59 7.80 -83.48
CA ARG A 83 3.64 8.68 -84.15
C ARG A 83 4.06 8.97 -85.59
N LYS A 84 5.30 9.41 -85.80
CA LYS A 84 5.85 9.64 -87.14
C LYS A 84 5.89 8.35 -87.98
N THR A 85 6.23 7.22 -87.38
CA THR A 85 6.26 5.92 -88.07
C THR A 85 4.84 5.43 -88.43
N LEU A 86 3.85 5.76 -87.62
CA LEU A 86 2.43 5.51 -87.88
C LEU A 86 1.87 6.48 -88.94
N ASP A 87 2.29 7.74 -88.95
CA ASP A 87 1.94 8.72 -89.99
C ASP A 87 2.54 8.35 -91.36
N ASP A 88 3.79 7.87 -91.39
CA ASP A 88 4.41 7.25 -92.57
C ASP A 88 3.57 6.04 -93.06
N ALA A 89 3.16 5.16 -92.14
CA ALA A 89 2.33 3.98 -92.44
C ALA A 89 0.89 4.31 -92.87
N ASN A 90 0.31 5.41 -92.40
CA ASN A 90 -1.00 5.88 -92.83
C ASN A 90 -0.96 6.54 -94.23
N GLN A 91 0.22 6.94 -94.70
CA GLN A 91 0.45 7.48 -96.05
C GLN A 91 0.93 6.43 -97.07
N LEU A 92 1.12 5.18 -96.64
CA LEU A 92 1.56 4.09 -97.51
C LEU A 92 0.45 3.71 -98.53
N PRO A 93 0.70 3.75 -99.86
CA PRO A 93 -0.33 3.45 -100.86
C PRO A 93 -0.86 2.01 -100.80
N GLU A 94 -2.13 1.81 -101.17
CA GLU A 94 -2.76 0.48 -101.33
C GLU A 94 -2.09 -0.41 -102.40
N THR A 95 -1.18 0.17 -103.20
CA THR A 95 -0.41 -0.51 -104.25
C THR A 95 1.08 -0.71 -103.90
N SER A 96 1.45 -0.60 -102.62
CA SER A 96 2.82 -0.84 -102.15
C SER A 96 3.27 -2.30 -102.31
N SER A 97 4.58 -2.53 -102.41
CA SER A 97 5.11 -3.90 -102.55
C SER A 97 5.13 -4.67 -101.23
N ASP A 98 5.19 -6.00 -101.33
CA ASP A 98 5.37 -6.90 -100.19
C ASP A 98 6.63 -6.56 -99.34
N ASP A 99 7.69 -6.07 -99.98
CA ASP A 99 8.93 -5.67 -99.30
C ASP A 99 8.77 -4.30 -98.62
N ASP A 100 8.05 -3.34 -99.22
CA ASP A 100 7.72 -2.05 -98.58
C ASP A 100 6.81 -2.27 -97.36
N LEU A 101 5.80 -3.16 -97.49
CA LEU A 101 4.89 -3.52 -96.41
C LEU A 101 5.64 -4.16 -95.24
N ARG A 102 6.57 -5.10 -95.49
CA ARG A 102 7.45 -5.65 -94.45
C ARG A 102 8.36 -4.60 -93.83
N ALA A 103 9.05 -3.80 -94.63
CA ALA A 103 9.93 -2.75 -94.11
C ALA A 103 9.17 -1.76 -93.24
N MET A 104 7.93 -1.42 -93.58
CA MET A 104 7.07 -0.56 -92.77
C MET A 104 6.53 -1.28 -91.53
N ALA A 105 6.17 -2.56 -91.62
CA ALA A 105 5.76 -3.39 -90.48
C ALA A 105 6.87 -3.54 -89.43
N ASP A 106 8.11 -3.77 -89.87
CA ASP A 106 9.26 -3.93 -88.98
C ASP A 106 9.75 -2.58 -88.43
N ARG A 107 9.59 -1.47 -89.16
CA ARG A 107 9.74 -0.11 -88.61
C ARG A 107 8.70 0.16 -87.52
N LEU A 108 7.42 -0.19 -87.74
CA LEU A 108 6.35 -0.06 -86.75
C LEU A 108 6.64 -0.92 -85.50
N ARG A 109 6.97 -2.20 -85.68
CA ARG A 109 7.38 -3.11 -84.59
C ARG A 109 8.57 -2.55 -83.81
N SER A 110 9.58 -2.02 -84.50
CA SER A 110 10.74 -1.39 -83.87
C SER A 110 10.36 -0.16 -83.04
N ALA A 111 9.45 0.68 -83.56
CA ALA A 111 8.97 1.86 -82.83
C ALA A 111 8.05 1.51 -81.64
N ILE A 112 7.22 0.46 -81.75
CA ILE A 112 6.43 -0.09 -80.65
C ILE A 112 7.35 -0.65 -79.55
N ASN A 113 8.35 -1.45 -79.92
CA ASN A 113 9.32 -2.04 -78.99
C ASN A 113 10.27 -1.01 -78.37
N ALA A 114 10.40 0.17 -78.98
CA ALA A 114 11.16 1.30 -78.44
C ALA A 114 10.35 2.23 -77.53
N LEU A 115 9.04 1.99 -77.34
CA LEU A 115 8.23 2.77 -76.39
C LEU A 115 8.77 2.61 -74.97
N THR A 116 9.01 3.74 -74.30
CA THR A 116 9.33 3.79 -72.88
C THR A 116 8.14 4.39 -72.14
N VAL A 117 7.57 3.66 -71.17
CA VAL A 117 6.47 4.13 -70.33
C VAL A 117 6.93 5.35 -69.51
N ALA A 118 6.12 6.42 -69.46
CA ALA A 118 6.58 7.72 -68.97
C ALA A 118 6.76 7.78 -67.44
N SER A 119 5.91 7.08 -66.68
CA SER A 119 6.04 6.94 -65.23
C SER A 119 5.53 5.59 -64.74
N TRP A 120 5.88 5.26 -63.51
CA TRP A 120 5.44 4.05 -62.82
C TRP A 120 4.96 4.41 -61.42
N THR A 121 4.04 3.62 -60.87
CA THR A 121 3.49 3.81 -59.52
C THR A 121 3.50 2.50 -58.74
N VAL A 122 3.65 2.56 -57.42
CA VAL A 122 3.49 1.43 -56.50
C VAL A 122 2.60 1.89 -55.36
N ASN A 123 1.47 1.19 -55.12
CA ASN A 123 0.42 1.62 -54.18
C ASN A 123 -0.02 3.10 -54.38
N GLY A 124 -0.04 3.58 -55.63
CA GLY A 124 -0.38 4.96 -55.98
C GLY A 124 0.76 5.99 -55.80
N VAL A 125 1.90 5.62 -55.20
CA VAL A 125 3.08 6.47 -55.09
C VAL A 125 3.88 6.41 -56.39
N GLN A 126 4.15 7.55 -57.03
CA GLN A 126 4.93 7.62 -58.26
C GLN A 126 6.42 7.33 -58.00
N LEU A 127 6.99 6.41 -58.78
CA LEU A 127 8.41 6.06 -58.74
C LEU A 127 9.26 7.16 -59.39
N GLN A 128 10.38 7.47 -58.76
CA GLN A 128 11.37 8.45 -59.20
C GLN A 128 12.62 7.73 -59.74
N SER A 129 13.24 8.30 -60.77
CA SER A 129 14.47 7.74 -61.36
C SER A 129 15.69 8.14 -60.54
N SER A 130 16.45 7.16 -60.03
CA SER A 130 17.70 7.35 -59.30
C SER A 130 18.67 6.22 -59.64
N ASN A 131 19.92 6.54 -59.98
CA ASN A 131 21.00 5.59 -60.26
C ASN A 131 20.62 4.42 -61.20
N ASN A 132 19.99 4.75 -62.33
CA ASN A 132 19.46 3.79 -63.33
C ASN A 132 18.39 2.81 -62.81
N ALA A 133 17.76 3.11 -61.67
CA ALA A 133 16.61 2.40 -61.13
C ALA A 133 15.43 3.35 -60.86
N LEU A 134 14.23 2.79 -60.81
CA LEU A 134 13.01 3.42 -60.32
C LEU A 134 12.84 3.06 -58.84
N THR A 135 12.69 4.07 -58.00
CA THR A 135 12.59 3.94 -56.54
C THR A 135 11.53 4.88 -55.96
N ALA A 136 11.06 4.60 -54.75
CA ALA A 136 10.15 5.48 -54.01
C ALA A 136 10.29 5.24 -52.51
N THR A 137 10.03 6.27 -51.72
CA THR A 137 9.70 6.11 -50.30
C THR A 137 8.21 5.79 -50.20
N LEU A 138 7.89 4.52 -49.89
CA LEU A 138 6.52 4.13 -49.55
C LEU A 138 6.23 4.45 -48.07
N PRO A 139 4.96 4.61 -47.67
CA PRO A 139 4.59 4.64 -46.26
C PRO A 139 5.04 3.37 -45.53
N THR A 140 5.30 3.49 -44.23
CA THR A 140 5.53 2.33 -43.35
C THR A 140 4.30 1.41 -43.36
N PHE A 141 4.51 0.11 -43.47
CA PHE A 141 3.44 -0.89 -43.51
C PHE A 141 3.15 -1.44 -42.09
N ASP A 142 1.92 -1.92 -41.85
CA ASP A 142 1.52 -2.56 -40.58
C ASP A 142 2.08 -3.99 -40.40
N LYS A 143 2.68 -4.54 -41.46
CA LYS A 143 3.43 -5.80 -41.51
C LYS A 143 4.27 -5.85 -42.79
N ALA A 144 5.18 -6.83 -42.92
CA ALA A 144 5.77 -7.15 -44.21
C ALA A 144 4.67 -7.44 -45.27
N PRO A 145 4.65 -6.75 -46.42
CA PRO A 145 3.67 -7.01 -47.48
C PRO A 145 3.97 -8.34 -48.16
N ASP A 146 2.94 -9.14 -48.44
CA ASP A 146 3.12 -10.49 -49.00
C ASP A 146 3.48 -10.48 -50.51
N SER A 147 3.13 -9.39 -51.20
CA SER A 147 3.41 -9.13 -52.61
C SER A 147 3.28 -7.64 -52.93
N LEU A 148 4.01 -7.12 -53.91
CA LEU A 148 3.88 -5.75 -54.43
C LEU A 148 3.94 -5.77 -55.96
N GLN A 149 3.19 -4.86 -56.60
CA GLN A 149 3.26 -4.59 -58.04
C GLN A 149 3.58 -3.12 -58.31
N ALA A 150 4.32 -2.89 -59.40
CA ALA A 150 4.43 -1.59 -60.03
C ALA A 150 3.50 -1.52 -61.26
N ILE A 151 2.83 -0.38 -61.41
CA ILE A 151 1.85 -0.11 -62.47
C ILE A 151 2.38 1.07 -63.31
N GLY A 152 2.58 0.85 -64.61
CA GLY A 152 3.03 1.87 -65.56
C GLY A 152 1.92 2.85 -65.93
N SER A 153 2.28 4.06 -66.36
CA SER A 153 1.31 5.06 -66.83
C SER A 153 0.58 4.70 -68.12
N ASP A 154 0.95 3.58 -68.76
CA ASP A 154 0.24 2.96 -69.89
C ASP A 154 -0.64 1.75 -69.51
N GLY A 155 -0.79 1.45 -68.21
CA GLY A 155 -1.55 0.31 -67.70
C GLY A 155 -0.80 -1.03 -67.69
N SER A 156 0.51 -1.05 -67.92
CA SER A 156 1.35 -2.24 -67.72
C SER A 156 1.58 -2.56 -66.23
N HIS A 157 1.80 -3.84 -65.90
CA HIS A 157 2.00 -4.33 -64.53
C HIS A 157 3.30 -5.14 -64.42
N VAL A 158 4.03 -4.99 -63.30
CA VAL A 158 5.26 -5.73 -62.99
C VAL A 158 5.25 -6.17 -61.52
N ASP A 159 5.35 -7.48 -61.26
CA ASP A 159 5.52 -8.04 -59.92
C ASP A 159 6.91 -7.72 -59.35
N LEU A 160 6.96 -7.32 -58.07
CA LEU A 160 8.21 -7.04 -57.35
C LEU A 160 8.56 -8.21 -56.42
N THR A 161 9.77 -8.75 -56.58
CA THR A 161 10.31 -9.77 -55.67
C THR A 161 10.76 -9.12 -54.37
N ILE A 162 10.20 -9.55 -53.25
CA ILE A 162 10.56 -9.07 -51.91
C ILE A 162 11.68 -9.94 -51.35
N SER A 163 12.73 -9.31 -50.83
CA SER A 163 13.95 -10.00 -50.37
C SER A 163 14.66 -9.22 -49.24
N GLY A 164 15.57 -9.89 -48.51
CA GLY A 164 16.36 -9.25 -47.46
C GLY A 164 15.56 -8.88 -46.20
N THR A 165 14.48 -9.60 -45.90
CA THR A 165 13.65 -9.40 -44.70
C THR A 165 14.48 -9.55 -43.42
N SER A 166 14.60 -8.46 -42.67
CA SER A 166 15.15 -8.40 -41.31
C SER A 166 14.07 -7.86 -40.37
N GLU A 167 14.08 -8.29 -39.11
CA GLU A 167 13.13 -7.84 -38.10
C GLU A 167 13.82 -7.77 -36.73
N THR A 168 13.57 -6.69 -35.99
CA THR A 168 14.13 -6.42 -34.66
C THR A 168 13.01 -6.00 -33.71
N SER A 169 13.21 -6.21 -32.42
CA SER A 169 12.27 -5.79 -31.37
C SER A 169 12.83 -4.56 -30.65
N PRO A 170 12.37 -3.33 -30.96
CA PRO A 170 12.88 -2.12 -30.32
C PRO A 170 12.38 -1.96 -28.87
N ASN A 171 11.12 -2.34 -28.62
CA ASN A 171 10.46 -2.42 -27.30
C ASN A 171 9.69 -3.76 -27.20
N LEU A 172 9.34 -4.20 -25.98
CA LEU A 172 8.57 -5.44 -25.78
C LEU A 172 7.23 -5.40 -26.55
N GLY A 173 6.93 -6.48 -27.29
CA GLY A 173 5.70 -6.59 -28.09
C GLY A 173 5.70 -5.81 -29.42
N VAL A 174 6.69 -4.93 -29.63
CA VAL A 174 6.92 -4.25 -30.92
C VAL A 174 7.91 -5.08 -31.75
N PHE A 175 7.65 -5.15 -33.05
CA PHE A 175 8.60 -5.64 -34.05
C PHE A 175 8.69 -4.61 -35.18
N SER A 176 9.89 -4.11 -35.46
CA SER A 176 10.19 -3.27 -36.62
C SER A 176 11.07 -4.03 -37.59
N GLY A 177 10.74 -4.00 -38.87
CA GLY A 177 11.47 -4.76 -39.89
C GLY A 177 11.67 -4.00 -41.19
N SER A 178 12.62 -4.50 -41.98
CA SER A 178 12.98 -3.93 -43.28
C SER A 178 13.23 -4.99 -44.33
N ALA A 179 12.94 -4.66 -45.59
CA ALA A 179 13.18 -5.50 -46.75
C ALA A 179 13.38 -4.65 -48.02
N SER A 180 13.64 -5.29 -49.16
CA SER A 180 13.71 -4.64 -50.46
C SER A 180 12.79 -5.34 -51.48
N ALA A 181 11.91 -4.56 -52.12
CA ALA A 181 11.09 -5.00 -53.24
C ALA A 181 11.77 -4.61 -54.56
N GLN A 182 12.04 -5.60 -55.43
CA GLN A 182 12.87 -5.41 -56.62
C GLN A 182 12.27 -6.06 -57.88
N ALA A 183 12.50 -5.43 -59.03
CA ALA A 183 12.31 -6.06 -60.34
C ALA A 183 13.43 -5.65 -61.30
N LYS A 184 13.92 -6.59 -62.11
CA LYS A 184 15.03 -6.34 -63.03
C LYS A 184 14.60 -5.41 -64.18
N SER A 185 15.59 -4.74 -64.79
CA SER A 185 15.39 -4.01 -66.05
C SER A 185 15.01 -4.99 -67.17
N ASP A 186 14.10 -4.57 -68.05
CA ASP A 186 13.63 -5.35 -69.21
C ASP A 186 14.02 -4.73 -70.58
N GLY A 187 14.65 -3.55 -70.56
CA GLY A 187 15.04 -2.80 -71.76
C GLY A 187 14.03 -1.73 -72.19
N THR A 188 12.74 -1.87 -71.82
CA THR A 188 11.70 -0.82 -71.97
C THR A 188 11.47 -0.04 -70.68
N ARG A 189 11.87 -0.62 -69.54
CA ARG A 189 11.77 -0.07 -68.19
C ARG A 189 13.10 -0.25 -67.43
N PRO A 190 13.57 0.75 -66.67
CA PRO A 190 14.67 0.58 -65.72
C PRO A 190 14.36 -0.47 -64.63
N ALA A 191 15.39 -0.94 -63.93
CA ALA A 191 15.18 -1.78 -62.76
C ALA A 191 14.34 -1.04 -61.70
N ILE A 192 13.55 -1.76 -60.90
CA ILE A 192 12.85 -1.20 -59.74
C ILE A 192 13.58 -1.69 -58.49
N SER A 193 13.82 -0.79 -57.54
CA SER A 193 14.32 -1.14 -56.20
C SER A 193 13.72 -0.19 -55.17
N ILE A 194 12.93 -0.74 -54.25
CA ILE A 194 12.15 0.02 -53.27
C ILE A 194 12.49 -0.51 -51.86
N PRO A 195 12.93 0.33 -50.92
CA PRO A 195 13.06 -0.06 -49.52
C PRO A 195 11.66 -0.18 -48.90
N LEU A 196 11.45 -1.24 -48.14
CA LEU A 196 10.24 -1.48 -47.37
C LEU A 196 10.57 -1.41 -45.88
N PHE A 197 9.70 -0.77 -45.11
CA PHE A 197 9.75 -0.74 -43.66
C PHE A 197 8.38 -1.09 -43.10
N TRP A 198 8.33 -1.86 -42.02
CA TRP A 198 7.11 -2.10 -41.26
C TRP A 198 7.37 -2.01 -39.77
N THR A 199 6.33 -1.66 -39.02
CA THR A 199 6.27 -1.81 -37.56
C THR A 199 4.96 -2.50 -37.23
N ARG A 200 5.02 -3.57 -36.44
CA ARG A 200 3.86 -4.38 -36.05
C ARG A 200 3.89 -4.70 -34.56
N GLY A 201 2.70 -4.98 -34.02
CA GLY A 201 2.48 -5.11 -32.58
C GLY A 201 2.39 -3.74 -31.89
N ASN A 202 1.94 -3.75 -30.64
CA ASN A 202 1.90 -2.58 -29.76
C ASN A 202 2.92 -2.76 -28.65
N GLU A 203 3.40 -1.66 -28.07
CA GLU A 203 4.30 -1.74 -26.93
C GLU A 203 3.59 -2.28 -25.69
N ALA A 204 4.00 -3.47 -25.24
CA ALA A 204 3.54 -4.04 -24.00
C ALA A 204 4.26 -3.34 -22.84
N THR A 205 3.57 -2.41 -22.20
CA THR A 205 4.01 -1.75 -20.96
C THR A 205 3.40 -2.40 -19.73
N ALA A 206 4.05 -2.25 -18.59
CA ALA A 206 3.47 -2.50 -17.27
C ALA A 206 3.52 -1.20 -16.47
N TYR A 207 2.48 -0.87 -15.71
CA TYR A 207 2.41 0.36 -14.89
C TYR A 207 2.61 1.68 -15.67
N GLY A 208 2.43 1.66 -17.00
CA GLY A 208 2.73 2.79 -17.89
C GLY A 208 4.23 3.05 -18.12
N LYS A 209 5.09 2.06 -17.85
CA LYS A 209 6.54 2.07 -18.09
C LYS A 209 6.93 1.03 -19.14
N SER A 210 7.93 1.35 -19.95
CA SER A 210 8.57 0.43 -20.91
C SER A 210 9.48 -0.58 -20.20
N PHE A 211 9.62 -1.78 -20.78
CA PHE A 211 10.64 -2.74 -20.37
C PHE A 211 12.00 -2.44 -21.01
N VAL A 212 13.09 -2.82 -20.35
CA VAL A 212 14.47 -2.68 -20.85
C VAL A 212 15.00 -4.06 -21.26
N ARG A 213 15.67 -4.16 -22.42
CA ARG A 213 16.19 -5.45 -22.89
C ARG A 213 17.45 -5.88 -22.13
N SER A 214 17.45 -7.09 -21.58
CA SER A 214 18.58 -7.72 -20.90
C SER A 214 18.83 -9.10 -21.50
N GLY A 215 19.68 -9.14 -22.53
CA GLY A 215 19.91 -10.34 -23.34
C GLY A 215 18.65 -10.77 -24.12
N ASP A 216 18.20 -11.99 -23.85
CA ASP A 216 17.02 -12.62 -24.47
C ASP A 216 15.69 -12.33 -23.72
N GLU A 217 15.72 -11.53 -22.66
CA GLU A 217 14.56 -11.23 -21.82
C GLU A 217 14.38 -9.71 -21.65
N TRP A 218 13.12 -9.26 -21.65
CA TRP A 218 12.73 -7.88 -21.35
C TRP A 218 12.51 -7.73 -19.86
N VAL A 219 13.38 -6.99 -19.16
CA VAL A 219 13.34 -6.83 -17.71
C VAL A 219 12.83 -5.46 -17.30
N MET A 220 12.23 -5.40 -16.12
CA MET A 220 11.71 -4.18 -15.52
C MET A 220 11.80 -4.28 -13.99
N SER A 221 11.99 -3.15 -13.32
CA SER A 221 11.91 -3.05 -11.85
C SER A 221 10.71 -2.21 -11.44
N HIS A 222 9.98 -2.65 -10.41
CA HIS A 222 8.83 -1.91 -9.89
C HIS A 222 8.74 -1.97 -8.36
N ASP A 223 8.78 -0.81 -7.74
CA ASP A 223 8.64 -0.66 -6.30
C ASP A 223 7.16 -0.42 -5.94
N THR A 224 6.68 -1.11 -4.91
CA THR A 224 5.30 -1.03 -4.42
C THR A 224 5.26 -1.06 -2.89
N THR A 225 4.07 -1.04 -2.29
CA THR A 225 3.90 -1.01 -0.82
C THR A 225 3.52 -2.37 -0.25
N LEU A 226 3.95 -2.63 0.98
CA LEU A 226 3.38 -3.66 1.86
C LEU A 226 2.29 -3.04 2.73
N ASP A 227 1.17 -3.74 2.90
CA ASP A 227 0.23 -3.46 3.98
C ASP A 227 0.84 -3.80 5.35
N ALA A 228 0.13 -3.43 6.42
CA ALA A 228 0.60 -3.65 7.78
C ALA A 228 0.79 -5.15 8.13
N ASN A 229 0.18 -6.06 7.37
CA ASN A 229 0.27 -7.52 7.50
C ASN A 229 1.22 -8.17 6.45
N ASN A 230 2.09 -7.38 5.81
CA ASN A 230 3.02 -7.82 4.77
C ASN A 230 2.36 -8.41 3.51
N HIS A 231 1.09 -8.12 3.25
CA HIS A 231 0.54 -8.34 1.91
C HIS A 231 1.05 -7.23 0.99
N PRO A 232 1.67 -7.55 -0.15
CA PRO A 232 1.97 -6.54 -1.15
C PRO A 232 0.67 -6.01 -1.74
N ALA A 233 0.61 -4.69 -1.98
CA ALA A 233 -0.54 -4.02 -2.59
C ALA A 233 -0.88 -4.56 -3.99
N GLU A 234 0.07 -5.28 -4.61
CA GLU A 234 -0.04 -5.89 -5.93
C GLU A 234 0.25 -7.40 -5.83
N THR A 235 -0.71 -8.23 -6.26
CA THR A 235 -0.58 -9.71 -6.27
C THR A 235 -0.57 -10.28 -7.71
N SER A 236 -0.90 -9.46 -8.70
CA SER A 236 -0.83 -9.78 -10.12
C SER A 236 -0.56 -8.53 -10.94
N VAL A 237 0.05 -8.70 -12.11
CA VAL A 237 0.29 -7.65 -13.10
C VAL A 237 -0.37 -7.98 -14.42
N ASN A 238 -1.01 -7.00 -15.05
CA ASN A 238 -1.48 -7.13 -16.42
C ASN A 238 -0.37 -6.71 -17.38
N VAL A 239 0.06 -7.61 -18.27
CA VAL A 239 0.98 -7.30 -19.38
C VAL A 239 0.30 -7.71 -20.67
N ASN A 240 0.12 -6.75 -21.59
CA ASN A 240 -0.56 -6.94 -22.88
C ASN A 240 -1.95 -7.63 -22.77
N GLY A 241 -2.73 -7.31 -21.73
CA GLY A 241 -4.05 -7.90 -21.48
C GLY A 241 -4.05 -9.19 -20.67
N VAL A 242 -2.89 -9.77 -20.34
CA VAL A 242 -2.77 -11.02 -19.58
C VAL A 242 -2.40 -10.74 -18.13
N ASP A 243 -3.27 -11.13 -17.19
CA ASP A 243 -3.00 -11.09 -15.76
C ASP A 243 -2.05 -12.23 -15.35
N THR A 244 -0.87 -11.86 -14.85
CA THR A 244 0.17 -12.78 -14.38
C THR A 244 0.36 -12.61 -12.87
N THR A 245 0.24 -13.69 -12.10
CA THR A 245 0.45 -13.68 -10.64
C THR A 245 1.91 -13.37 -10.31
N ILE A 246 2.14 -12.46 -9.36
CA ILE A 246 3.48 -12.14 -8.86
C ILE A 246 3.86 -13.19 -7.82
N THR A 247 4.98 -13.88 -8.02
CA THR A 247 5.54 -14.84 -7.07
C THR A 247 6.42 -14.10 -6.08
N TRP A 248 5.94 -13.93 -4.85
CA TRP A 248 6.62 -13.22 -3.78
C TRP A 248 7.46 -14.14 -2.90
N ASN A 249 8.69 -13.72 -2.59
CA ASN A 249 9.56 -14.31 -1.58
C ASN A 249 9.10 -13.90 -0.16
N PRO A 250 9.51 -14.58 0.92
CA PRO A 250 9.20 -14.17 2.29
C PRO A 250 9.68 -12.74 2.60
N ALA A 251 8.91 -12.00 3.39
CA ALA A 251 9.28 -10.66 3.82
C ALA A 251 10.47 -10.67 4.78
N SER A 252 11.39 -9.73 4.57
CA SER A 252 12.60 -9.49 5.36
C SER A 252 12.61 -8.06 5.89
N SER A 253 13.52 -7.72 6.80
CA SER A 253 13.64 -6.37 7.35
C SER A 253 15.10 -5.95 7.45
N ASP A 254 15.41 -4.76 6.94
CA ASP A 254 16.73 -4.12 7.04
C ASP A 254 16.58 -2.61 7.22
N ASN A 255 17.50 -1.99 7.96
CA ASN A 255 17.60 -0.53 8.15
C ASN A 255 16.25 0.20 8.42
N GLY A 256 15.38 -0.39 9.25
CA GLY A 256 14.07 0.18 9.61
C GLY A 256 12.98 0.07 8.53
N THR A 257 13.21 -0.72 7.48
CA THR A 257 12.26 -0.98 6.39
C THR A 257 12.00 -2.48 6.26
N VAL A 258 10.73 -2.88 6.21
CA VAL A 258 10.33 -4.23 5.83
C VAL A 258 10.27 -4.29 4.31
N THR A 259 10.95 -5.26 3.71
CA THR A 259 11.01 -5.46 2.25
C THR A 259 10.70 -6.90 1.87
N MET A 260 9.89 -7.06 0.83
CA MET A 260 9.52 -8.34 0.22
C MET A 260 9.84 -8.24 -1.27
N THR A 261 10.60 -9.19 -1.81
CA THR A 261 10.91 -9.21 -3.24
C THR A 261 9.97 -10.15 -3.98
N GLY A 262 9.56 -9.78 -5.19
CA GLY A 262 8.66 -10.58 -6.01
C GLY A 262 9.15 -10.68 -7.45
N THR A 263 8.64 -11.67 -8.18
CA THR A 263 8.88 -11.82 -9.62
C THR A 263 7.60 -12.20 -10.35
N ALA A 264 7.32 -11.52 -11.45
CA ALA A 264 6.38 -11.98 -12.46
C ALA A 264 7.14 -12.18 -13.78
N SER A 265 6.80 -13.20 -14.56
CA SER A 265 7.39 -13.42 -15.88
C SER A 265 6.38 -14.05 -16.83
N GLY A 266 6.57 -13.82 -18.12
CA GLY A 266 5.69 -14.30 -19.17
C GLY A 266 6.29 -14.11 -20.56
N ASP A 267 5.41 -14.14 -21.56
CA ASP A 267 5.76 -14.01 -22.97
C ASP A 267 4.77 -13.07 -23.67
N VAL A 268 5.25 -12.28 -24.63
CA VAL A 268 4.44 -11.51 -25.58
C VAL A 268 4.96 -11.79 -26.99
N ASP A 269 4.18 -12.50 -27.80
CA ASP A 269 4.50 -12.84 -29.20
C ASP A 269 5.88 -13.52 -29.40
N GLY A 270 6.32 -14.34 -28.44
CA GLY A 270 7.62 -15.01 -28.44
C GLY A 270 8.76 -14.19 -27.80
N GLN A 271 8.47 -12.99 -27.29
CA GLN A 271 9.39 -12.18 -26.52
C GLN A 271 9.15 -12.39 -25.01
N ARG A 272 10.11 -13.00 -24.31
CA ARG A 272 10.02 -13.20 -22.85
C ARG A 272 10.17 -11.89 -22.09
N TRP A 273 9.45 -11.76 -20.99
CA TRP A 273 9.55 -10.62 -20.09
C TRP A 273 9.57 -11.05 -18.62
N ARG A 274 10.19 -10.22 -17.78
CA ARG A 274 10.24 -10.36 -16.32
C ARG A 274 10.10 -9.01 -15.65
N ILE A 275 9.34 -8.95 -14.56
CA ILE A 275 9.30 -7.80 -13.66
C ILE A 275 9.81 -8.25 -12.30
N ASP A 276 10.87 -7.59 -11.83
CA ASP A 276 11.43 -7.74 -10.49
C ASP A 276 10.81 -6.69 -9.56
N TYR A 277 10.21 -7.13 -8.46
CA TYR A 277 9.44 -6.29 -7.56
C TYR A 277 10.14 -6.06 -6.22
N THR A 278 10.00 -4.85 -5.69
CA THR A 278 10.31 -4.53 -4.29
C THR A 278 9.07 -3.96 -3.61
N ALA A 279 8.35 -4.77 -2.84
CA ALA A 279 7.32 -4.25 -1.94
C ALA A 279 7.98 -3.81 -0.63
N SER A 280 7.64 -2.61 -0.12
CA SER A 280 8.23 -2.08 1.10
C SER A 280 7.23 -1.39 2.04
N ARG A 281 7.56 -1.35 3.34
CA ARG A 281 6.94 -0.47 4.34
C ARG A 281 7.93 -0.08 5.43
N ALA A 282 7.67 1.01 6.13
CA ALA A 282 8.39 1.34 7.34
C ALA A 282 8.12 0.32 8.45
N VAL A 283 9.11 0.10 9.32
CA VAL A 283 8.97 -0.63 10.58
C VAL A 283 8.27 0.28 11.60
N ASP A 284 6.93 0.29 11.60
CA ASP A 284 6.17 0.88 12.71
C ASP A 284 5.91 -0.18 13.79
N ARG A 285 6.65 -0.08 14.89
CA ARG A 285 6.43 -0.86 16.11
C ARG A 285 6.11 0.05 17.29
N THR A 286 5.54 1.24 17.05
CA THR A 286 5.29 2.25 18.07
C THR A 286 4.38 1.72 19.18
N ALA A 287 3.31 1.01 18.82
CA ALA A 287 2.40 0.38 19.78
C ALA A 287 3.06 -0.74 20.61
N VAL A 288 3.91 -1.58 19.98
CA VAL A 288 4.67 -2.62 20.69
C VAL A 288 5.73 -2.01 21.60
N ASN A 289 6.48 -1.01 21.12
CA ASN A 289 7.49 -0.31 21.91
C ASN A 289 6.86 0.45 23.09
N GLN A 290 5.65 1.01 22.92
CA GLN A 290 4.88 1.60 24.01
C GLN A 290 4.41 0.53 25.00
N ALA A 291 3.80 -0.57 24.54
CA ALA A 291 3.36 -1.65 25.43
C ALA A 291 4.53 -2.32 26.17
N VAL A 292 5.68 -2.47 25.50
CA VAL A 292 6.94 -2.93 26.11
C VAL A 292 7.47 -1.90 27.10
N ALA A 293 7.37 -0.59 26.83
CA ALA A 293 7.79 0.44 27.79
C ALA A 293 6.86 0.52 29.01
N GLU A 294 5.55 0.40 28.83
CA GLU A 294 4.54 0.35 29.90
C GLU A 294 4.67 -0.93 30.73
N GLY A 295 4.75 -2.10 30.09
CA GLY A 295 4.96 -3.38 30.74
C GLY A 295 6.33 -3.45 31.44
N ARG A 296 7.38 -2.85 30.87
CA ARG A 296 8.67 -2.68 31.56
C ARG A 296 8.56 -1.69 32.71
N ALA A 297 7.78 -0.62 32.62
CA ALA A 297 7.51 0.29 33.73
C ALA A 297 6.74 -0.42 34.88
N MET A 298 5.85 -1.37 34.57
CA MET A 298 5.23 -2.25 35.57
C MET A 298 6.20 -3.30 36.14
N LEU A 299 7.11 -3.86 35.33
CA LEU A 299 8.18 -4.74 35.84
C LEU A 299 9.23 -3.99 36.68
N LEU A 300 9.37 -2.67 36.48
CA LEU A 300 10.20 -1.74 37.22
C LEU A 300 9.42 -0.98 38.33
N ASP A 301 8.13 -1.25 38.50
CA ASP A 301 7.33 -0.65 39.57
C ASP A 301 7.88 -1.07 40.93
N THR A 302 8.37 -0.10 41.70
CA THR A 302 8.90 -0.32 43.05
C THR A 302 7.82 -0.27 44.13
N MET A 303 6.65 0.30 43.83
CA MET A 303 5.53 0.49 44.78
C MET A 303 4.73 -0.80 44.99
N HIS A 304 4.70 -1.67 43.99
CA HIS A 304 4.11 -3.00 44.08
C HIS A 304 5.14 -4.09 43.83
N GLU A 305 4.80 -5.30 44.22
CA GLU A 305 5.59 -6.47 43.87
C GLU A 305 4.64 -7.53 43.34
N TYR A 306 4.95 -8.09 42.17
CA TYR A 306 4.10 -9.08 41.50
C TYR A 306 4.80 -10.45 41.45
N THR A 307 4.03 -11.54 41.45
CA THR A 307 4.59 -12.90 41.47
C THR A 307 5.53 -13.10 40.29
N THR A 308 6.66 -13.76 40.50
CA THR A 308 7.60 -14.15 39.46
C THR A 308 6.94 -15.05 38.42
N ALA A 309 5.93 -15.85 38.77
CA ALA A 309 5.12 -16.55 37.77
C ALA A 309 4.42 -15.57 36.80
N THR A 310 3.74 -14.54 37.30
CA THR A 310 3.04 -13.54 36.45
C THR A 310 4.00 -12.50 35.85
N ARG A 311 5.06 -12.10 36.56
CA ARG A 311 6.14 -11.24 36.05
C ARG A 311 6.95 -11.95 34.98
N LYS A 312 7.22 -13.25 35.10
CA LYS A 312 7.83 -14.05 34.03
C LYS A 312 6.86 -14.23 32.87
N THR A 313 5.56 -14.36 33.11
CA THR A 313 4.57 -14.35 32.02
C THR A 313 4.62 -13.01 31.26
N LEU A 314 4.73 -11.87 31.96
CA LEU A 314 4.87 -10.54 31.36
C LEU A 314 6.26 -10.31 30.73
N ASP A 315 7.34 -10.75 31.36
CA ASP A 315 8.73 -10.63 30.89
C ASP A 315 9.03 -11.58 29.72
N ASP A 316 8.41 -12.76 29.67
CA ASP A 316 8.40 -13.66 28.50
C ASP A 316 7.52 -13.08 27.38
N ALA A 317 6.40 -12.42 27.68
CA ALA A 317 5.59 -11.72 26.67
C ALA A 317 6.34 -10.52 26.08
N ILE A 318 6.99 -9.71 26.92
CA ILE A 318 7.87 -8.60 26.52
C ILE A 318 9.09 -9.11 25.75
N THR A 319 9.78 -10.12 26.25
CA THR A 319 10.95 -10.73 25.58
C THR A 319 10.54 -11.34 24.23
N LYS A 320 9.37 -11.98 24.14
CA LYS A 320 8.82 -12.48 22.88
C LYS A 320 8.49 -11.33 21.92
N ALA A 321 7.86 -10.25 22.38
CA ALA A 321 7.56 -9.07 21.57
C ALA A 321 8.82 -8.35 21.06
N GLN A 322 9.90 -8.36 21.86
CA GLN A 322 11.21 -7.80 21.49
C GLN A 322 12.07 -8.75 20.63
N ALA A 323 11.85 -10.07 20.71
CA ALA A 323 12.51 -11.08 19.89
C ALA A 323 11.76 -11.37 18.57
N MET A 324 10.53 -10.86 18.43
CA MET A 324 9.82 -10.82 17.15
C MET A 324 10.59 -9.93 16.17
N PRO A 325 10.79 -10.38 14.90
CA PRO A 325 11.55 -9.63 13.91
C PRO A 325 10.84 -8.34 13.52
N ASP A 326 11.58 -7.36 13.01
CA ASP A 326 10.99 -6.09 12.56
C ASP A 326 10.10 -6.25 11.31
N SER A 327 10.17 -7.40 10.63
CA SER A 327 9.22 -7.83 9.61
C SER A 327 7.89 -8.39 10.15
N SER A 328 7.63 -8.38 11.46
CA SER A 328 6.37 -8.89 12.04
C SER A 328 5.13 -8.15 11.50
N THR A 329 4.03 -8.88 11.32
CA THR A 329 2.74 -8.33 10.88
C THR A 329 2.05 -7.51 11.98
N ALA A 330 1.15 -6.61 11.61
CA ALA A 330 0.34 -5.85 12.56
C ALA A 330 -0.60 -6.73 13.38
N ASP A 331 -1.10 -7.84 12.85
CA ASP A 331 -1.85 -8.83 13.63
C ASP A 331 -0.95 -9.55 14.65
N GLU A 332 0.31 -9.85 14.33
CA GLU A 332 1.27 -10.42 15.28
C GLU A 332 1.70 -9.38 16.35
N ASP A 333 1.99 -8.14 15.96
CA ASP A 333 2.34 -7.05 16.87
C ASP A 333 1.13 -6.66 17.76
N ALA A 334 -0.10 -6.68 17.23
CA ALA A 334 -1.32 -6.52 18.02
C ALA A 334 -1.56 -7.70 18.97
N ALA A 335 -1.29 -8.94 18.53
CA ALA A 335 -1.32 -10.10 19.41
C ALA A 335 -0.23 -10.05 20.50
N ALA A 336 0.93 -9.44 20.23
CA ALA A 336 1.99 -9.19 21.20
C ALA A 336 1.57 -8.11 22.22
N VAL A 337 1.01 -6.99 21.76
CA VAL A 337 0.42 -5.96 22.65
C VAL A 337 -0.70 -6.56 23.50
N ALA A 338 -1.59 -7.37 22.91
CA ALA A 338 -2.67 -8.05 23.63
C ALA A 338 -2.13 -9.07 24.65
N ALA A 339 -1.07 -9.82 24.33
CA ALA A 339 -0.42 -10.74 25.27
C ALA A 339 0.27 -10.01 26.43
N ILE A 340 0.90 -8.86 26.15
CA ILE A 340 1.46 -7.98 27.20
C ILE A 340 0.33 -7.44 28.07
N LYS A 341 -0.75 -6.89 27.52
CA LYS A 341 -1.89 -6.34 28.29
C LYS A 341 -2.68 -7.41 29.05
N ASP A 342 -2.80 -8.62 28.51
CA ASP A 342 -3.35 -9.78 29.20
C ASP A 342 -2.46 -10.17 30.39
N ALA A 343 -1.14 -10.24 30.21
CA ALA A 343 -0.18 -10.51 31.28
C ALA A 343 -0.13 -9.40 32.34
N GLU A 344 -0.21 -8.11 31.96
CA GLU A 344 -0.38 -6.96 32.87
C GLU A 344 -1.66 -7.13 33.70
N SER A 345 -2.81 -7.41 33.07
CA SER A 345 -4.09 -7.60 33.77
C SER A 345 -4.11 -8.81 34.72
N LYS A 346 -3.22 -9.78 34.47
CA LYS A 346 -3.03 -10.99 35.27
C LYS A 346 -1.85 -10.89 36.23
N LEU A 347 -1.19 -9.74 36.37
CA LEU A 347 -0.19 -9.50 37.40
C LEU A 347 -0.81 -9.68 38.79
N GLN A 348 -0.54 -10.82 39.41
CA GLN A 348 -0.90 -11.02 40.81
C GLN A 348 0.16 -10.32 41.66
N ILE A 349 -0.28 -9.38 42.50
CA ILE A 349 0.56 -8.85 43.58
C ILE A 349 0.98 -10.04 44.45
N VAL A 350 2.26 -10.11 44.83
CA VAL A 350 2.76 -11.13 45.75
C VAL A 350 2.02 -10.98 47.06
N THR A 351 1.33 -12.02 47.50
CA THR A 351 0.66 -12.04 48.80
C THR A 351 1.29 -13.14 49.64
N TRP A 352 1.97 -12.72 50.69
CA TRP A 352 2.52 -13.63 51.68
C TRP A 352 1.50 -13.88 52.77
N THR A 353 1.17 -15.15 52.98
CA THR A 353 0.23 -15.62 54.00
C THR A 353 0.93 -16.59 54.93
N THR A 354 0.52 -16.67 56.19
CA THR A 354 1.09 -17.66 57.11
C THR A 354 0.17 -18.01 58.27
N THR A 355 0.26 -19.25 58.73
CA THR A 355 -0.61 -19.80 59.77
C THR A 355 -0.14 -19.36 61.16
N ILE A 356 -0.65 -18.23 61.65
CA ILE A 356 -0.41 -17.74 63.00
C ILE A 356 -1.24 -18.55 64.00
N ASN A 357 -0.60 -19.48 64.72
CA ASN A 357 -1.18 -20.29 65.81
C ASN A 357 -2.50 -21.04 65.48
N GLY A 358 -2.82 -21.23 64.20
CA GLY A 358 -4.00 -21.95 63.70
C GLY A 358 -4.90 -21.15 62.75
N SER A 359 -4.65 -19.84 62.54
CA SER A 359 -5.37 -19.00 61.57
C SER A 359 -4.40 -18.43 60.53
N ASP A 360 -4.77 -18.40 59.25
CA ASP A 360 -3.93 -17.79 58.21
C ASP A 360 -4.07 -16.26 58.21
N VAL A 361 -2.94 -15.57 58.21
CA VAL A 361 -2.82 -14.10 58.26
C VAL A 361 -1.89 -13.62 57.15
N GLY A 362 -2.24 -12.51 56.50
CA GLY A 362 -1.45 -11.89 55.42
C GLY A 362 -0.43 -10.86 55.92
N LEU A 363 0.68 -10.72 55.18
CA LEU A 363 1.65 -9.63 55.34
C LEU A 363 1.22 -8.39 54.54
N GLN A 364 1.74 -7.22 54.94
CA GLN A 364 1.45 -5.90 54.37
C GLN A 364 2.73 -5.24 53.86
N ARG A 365 2.75 -4.78 52.60
CA ARG A 365 3.91 -4.11 52.00
C ARG A 365 4.07 -2.68 52.51
N LEU A 366 5.32 -2.21 52.59
CA LEU A 366 5.70 -0.82 52.88
C LEU A 366 6.34 -0.15 51.67
N ASP A 367 6.39 1.17 51.67
CA ASP A 367 6.85 2.00 50.54
C ASP A 367 8.35 1.83 50.19
N ASP A 368 9.15 1.25 51.10
CA ASP A 368 10.56 0.93 50.90
C ASP A 368 10.80 -0.43 50.22
N GLY A 369 9.73 -1.15 49.87
CA GLY A 369 9.79 -2.49 49.26
C GLY A 369 9.86 -3.64 50.27
N SER A 370 9.79 -3.36 51.57
CA SER A 370 9.68 -4.36 52.63
C SER A 370 8.23 -4.83 52.84
N TRP A 371 8.06 -5.92 53.57
CA TRP A 371 6.79 -6.60 53.82
C TRP A 371 6.63 -6.92 55.30
N THR A 372 5.87 -6.11 56.03
CA THR A 372 5.68 -6.24 57.47
C THR A 372 4.42 -7.00 57.87
N LEU A 373 4.45 -7.62 59.04
CA LEU A 373 3.25 -8.08 59.76
C LEU A 373 3.50 -7.91 61.26
N ASP A 374 2.95 -6.87 61.86
CA ASP A 374 2.82 -6.80 63.32
C ASP A 374 1.62 -7.67 63.72
N THR A 375 1.87 -8.78 64.41
CA THR A 375 0.80 -9.73 64.80
C THR A 375 -0.08 -9.21 65.94
N GLY A 376 0.24 -8.04 66.51
CA GLY A 376 -0.15 -7.72 67.88
C GLY A 376 0.52 -8.66 68.89
N MET A 377 0.03 -8.66 70.13
CA MET A 377 0.53 -9.54 71.19
C MET A 377 -0.14 -10.92 71.10
N LEU A 378 0.66 -11.96 70.85
CA LEU A 378 0.25 -13.36 70.80
C LEU A 378 0.43 -14.05 72.17
N ASP A 379 -0.55 -14.86 72.58
CA ASP A 379 -0.57 -15.58 73.86
C ASP A 379 0.46 -16.73 73.96
N ARG A 380 1.11 -17.08 72.85
CA ARG A 380 2.11 -18.14 72.71
C ARG A 380 2.95 -17.93 71.44
N LYS A 381 4.19 -18.45 71.43
CA LYS A 381 5.09 -18.34 70.27
C LYS A 381 4.47 -18.99 69.07
N LEU A 382 4.54 -18.23 67.99
CA LEU A 382 4.29 -18.65 66.64
C LEU A 382 4.97 -20.01 66.40
N THR A 383 4.15 -21.06 66.33
CA THR A 383 4.61 -22.44 66.16
C THR A 383 5.02 -22.64 64.71
N LEU A 384 6.23 -23.16 64.48
CA LEU A 384 6.82 -23.21 63.14
C LEU A 384 6.51 -24.54 62.44
N THR A 385 6.40 -24.47 61.11
CA THR A 385 5.73 -25.48 60.25
C THR A 385 6.68 -26.51 59.61
N ALA A 386 7.94 -26.52 60.01
CA ALA A 386 8.86 -27.65 59.85
C ALA A 386 9.26 -28.20 61.23
N SER A 387 9.49 -29.51 61.30
CA SER A 387 9.65 -30.27 62.55
C SER A 387 10.94 -30.00 63.34
N ASP A 388 11.78 -29.09 62.86
CA ASP A 388 13.04 -28.63 63.46
C ASP A 388 12.91 -27.27 64.18
N GLY A 389 11.82 -26.52 63.96
CA GLY A 389 11.52 -25.29 64.70
C GLY A 389 12.39 -24.07 64.36
N THR A 390 13.07 -24.07 63.20
CA THR A 390 14.05 -23.02 62.84
C THR A 390 13.44 -21.80 62.15
N ALA A 391 12.41 -21.99 61.32
CA ALA A 391 11.90 -20.93 60.45
C ALA A 391 10.40 -21.15 60.10
N LEU A 392 9.62 -20.07 59.97
CA LEU A 392 8.17 -20.12 59.70
C LEU A 392 7.91 -20.29 58.21
N ASP A 393 7.10 -21.25 57.80
CA ASP A 393 6.65 -21.29 56.40
C ASP A 393 5.56 -20.25 56.19
N ILE A 394 5.96 -19.08 55.68
CA ILE A 394 5.04 -18.25 54.95
C ILE A 394 4.86 -18.88 53.57
N ARG A 395 3.63 -18.83 53.07
CA ARG A 395 3.30 -19.25 51.70
C ARG A 395 2.95 -18.03 50.90
N SER A 396 3.70 -17.86 49.83
CA SER A 396 3.35 -16.96 48.74
C SER A 396 2.18 -17.54 47.96
N ASN A 397 1.53 -16.68 47.19
CA ASN A 397 0.89 -17.10 45.93
C ASN A 397 1.92 -17.40 44.82
N ASP A 398 3.15 -16.87 44.92
CA ASP A 398 4.26 -17.15 43.99
C ASP A 398 5.08 -18.42 44.34
N PRO A 399 5.01 -19.52 43.57
CA PRO A 399 5.79 -20.72 43.83
C PRO A 399 7.31 -20.57 43.62
N THR A 400 7.82 -19.49 43.02
CA THR A 400 9.27 -19.38 42.79
C THR A 400 10.04 -18.74 43.93
N LEU A 401 9.36 -18.03 44.84
CA LEU A 401 10.00 -17.33 45.96
C LEU A 401 10.16 -18.31 47.13
N GLY A 402 11.39 -18.50 47.58
CA GLY A 402 11.76 -19.59 48.47
C GLY A 402 11.54 -20.99 47.89
N ASP A 403 11.27 -21.96 48.77
CA ASP A 403 11.20 -23.39 48.44
C ASP A 403 9.79 -23.78 47.96
N ASN A 404 9.50 -23.60 46.66
CA ASN A 404 8.18 -23.82 46.06
C ASN A 404 7.08 -22.92 46.69
N GLY A 405 7.32 -21.61 46.73
CA GLY A 405 6.47 -20.58 47.33
C GLY A 405 6.48 -20.59 48.85
N ARG A 406 7.16 -21.57 49.43
CA ARG A 406 7.41 -21.74 50.84
C ARG A 406 8.72 -21.03 51.16
N ILE A 407 8.70 -19.69 51.22
CA ILE A 407 9.73 -19.01 52.01
C ILE A 407 9.54 -19.47 53.44
N ARG A 408 10.46 -20.32 53.90
CA ARG A 408 10.61 -20.59 55.32
C ARG A 408 11.36 -19.39 55.92
N LEU A 409 10.63 -18.38 56.41
CA LEU A 409 11.18 -17.14 56.98
C LEU A 409 12.19 -17.45 58.07
N LYS A 410 13.44 -17.13 57.78
CA LYS A 410 14.56 -17.35 58.69
C LYS A 410 14.67 -16.15 59.62
N VAL A 411 14.02 -16.27 60.78
CA VAL A 411 14.31 -15.54 62.03
C VAL A 411 15.53 -14.63 61.94
N SER A 412 15.36 -13.30 61.80
CA SER A 412 16.46 -12.38 61.45
C SER A 412 16.61 -11.21 62.42
N GLY A 413 15.50 -10.64 62.90
CA GLY A 413 15.42 -9.65 63.97
C GLY A 413 14.65 -10.21 65.16
N ARG A 414 15.20 -11.25 65.80
CA ARG A 414 14.62 -11.86 67.00
C ARG A 414 15.25 -11.25 68.24
N HIS A 415 14.58 -10.25 68.83
CA HIS A 415 14.78 -9.90 70.24
C HIS A 415 14.09 -10.94 71.12
N SER A 416 14.49 -12.20 70.95
CA SER A 416 14.43 -13.18 72.03
C SER A 416 15.45 -12.75 73.06
N ALA A 417 15.03 -11.79 73.87
CA ALA A 417 15.12 -11.97 75.28
C ALA A 417 14.27 -13.22 75.64
N THR A 418 14.82 -14.40 75.31
CA THR A 418 15.54 -15.25 76.25
C THR A 418 15.86 -14.52 77.58
N VAL A 419 14.82 -14.03 78.28
CA VAL A 419 14.88 -13.33 79.58
C VAL A 419 15.16 -14.42 80.64
N ASN A 420 16.16 -15.28 80.47
CA ASN A 420 16.11 -16.59 81.12
C ASN A 420 16.33 -16.56 82.66
N ASP A 421 16.61 -15.35 83.15
CA ASP A 421 16.10 -14.67 84.36
C ASP A 421 14.55 -14.47 84.39
N PRO A 422 13.72 -15.39 84.94
CA PRO A 422 12.23 -15.35 85.07
C PRO A 422 11.45 -14.04 85.28
N THR A 423 12.09 -12.91 85.56
CA THR A 423 11.50 -11.74 86.19
C THR A 423 11.07 -10.63 85.23
N GLN A 424 11.77 -10.39 84.12
CA GLN A 424 11.54 -9.18 83.31
C GLN A 424 10.29 -9.27 82.41
N ASP A 425 9.78 -10.49 82.19
CA ASP A 425 8.43 -10.76 81.71
C ASP A 425 7.98 -12.09 82.37
N PRO A 426 6.81 -12.17 83.04
CA PRO A 426 6.62 -13.01 84.24
C PRO A 426 6.41 -14.54 84.00
N ARG A 427 7.30 -15.22 83.26
CA ARG A 427 7.02 -16.55 82.71
C ARG A 427 8.19 -17.57 82.66
N LEU A 428 9.43 -17.26 83.07
CA LEU A 428 10.65 -18.00 82.63
C LEU A 428 11.42 -18.87 83.65
N SER A 429 12.52 -19.46 83.16
CA SER A 429 13.56 -20.24 83.87
C SER A 429 14.82 -20.37 83.00
N PHE A 430 15.96 -20.73 83.60
CA PHE A 430 17.32 -20.62 83.05
C PHE A 430 17.78 -21.81 82.14
N GLY A 431 18.74 -21.56 81.24
CA GLY A 431 19.33 -22.52 80.29
C GLY A 431 18.38 -22.88 79.14
N GLN A 432 17.18 -23.32 79.50
CA GLN A 432 15.96 -23.01 78.74
C GLN A 432 15.62 -21.51 78.90
N TRP A 433 14.48 -21.08 78.36
CA TRP A 433 13.96 -19.73 78.43
C TRP A 433 12.54 -19.62 77.92
N VAL A 434 11.76 -18.64 78.35
CA VAL A 434 10.76 -18.02 77.46
C VAL A 434 11.52 -17.10 76.51
N ASP A 435 11.27 -17.24 75.21
CA ASP A 435 11.50 -16.10 74.34
C ASP A 435 10.30 -15.19 74.65
N ASN A 436 10.46 -14.32 75.65
CA ASN A 436 9.54 -13.21 75.86
C ASN A 436 10.02 -12.14 74.93
N GLY A 437 9.48 -12.23 73.71
CA GLY A 437 10.25 -11.88 72.55
C GLY A 437 9.38 -11.28 71.49
N ASP A 438 9.99 -10.31 70.83
CA ASP A 438 9.69 -10.01 69.46
C ASP A 438 10.66 -10.76 68.52
N MET A 439 10.12 -11.16 67.38
CA MET A 439 10.75 -11.93 66.32
C MET A 439 10.17 -11.36 65.07
N THR A 440 10.90 -10.40 64.58
CA THR A 440 10.95 -10.08 63.17
C THR A 440 11.60 -11.29 62.48
N LEU A 441 10.81 -12.25 61.99
CA LEU A 441 11.36 -13.17 61.00
C LEU A 441 11.40 -12.42 59.68
N THR A 442 12.55 -12.27 59.04
CA THR A 442 12.65 -11.85 57.64
C THR A 442 13.46 -12.87 56.87
N ALA A 443 12.92 -13.36 55.76
CA ALA A 443 13.77 -13.60 54.63
C ALA A 443 14.06 -12.24 53.98
N SER A 444 15.24 -12.08 53.43
CA SER A 444 15.45 -11.20 52.29
C SER A 444 15.65 -12.08 51.07
N ASP A 445 14.55 -12.50 50.45
CA ASP A 445 14.59 -13.27 49.21
C ASP A 445 14.60 -12.30 48.03
N ALA A 446 15.62 -12.41 47.18
CA ALA A 446 15.84 -11.57 46.00
C ALA A 446 15.53 -10.07 46.21
N GLY A 447 16.19 -9.44 47.19
CA GLY A 447 16.22 -7.98 47.39
C GLY A 447 15.10 -7.37 48.24
N ARG A 448 14.05 -8.12 48.57
CA ARG A 448 12.98 -7.70 49.51
C ARG A 448 13.44 -7.88 50.96
N SER A 449 12.62 -7.45 51.92
CA SER A 449 12.76 -7.77 53.35
C SER A 449 11.40 -8.07 53.99
N TYR A 450 11.20 -9.31 54.44
CA TYR A 450 9.90 -9.83 54.88
C TYR A 450 9.64 -9.71 56.40
N THR A 451 9.65 -8.49 56.93
CA THR A 451 9.47 -8.00 58.32
C THR A 451 8.25 -8.51 59.14
N VAL A 452 8.02 -9.83 59.27
CA VAL A 452 6.99 -10.39 60.16
C VAL A 452 7.38 -10.19 61.62
N THR A 453 6.93 -9.08 62.21
CA THR A 453 7.21 -8.63 63.58
C THR A 453 6.20 -9.24 64.55
N ALA A 454 6.35 -10.52 64.85
CA ALA A 454 5.54 -11.15 65.89
C ALA A 454 6.00 -10.68 67.28
N ARG A 455 5.06 -10.43 68.21
CA ARG A 455 5.36 -10.30 69.67
C ARG A 455 4.62 -11.39 70.43
N TRP A 456 5.31 -12.22 71.19
CA TRP A 456 4.69 -13.32 71.94
C TRP A 456 5.34 -13.56 73.30
N SER A 457 4.89 -14.63 73.96
CA SER A 457 5.29 -15.01 75.31
C SER A 457 5.35 -16.55 75.55
N GLN A 458 6.41 -17.27 75.12
CA GLN A 458 6.50 -18.75 75.24
C GLN A 458 7.94 -19.37 75.31
N LEU A 459 8.01 -20.60 75.86
CA LEU A 459 9.09 -21.31 76.57
C LEU A 459 9.84 -22.40 75.71
N ASN A 460 11.15 -22.26 75.39
CA ASN A 460 12.04 -23.12 74.53
C ASN A 460 13.55 -23.13 74.99
N GLY A 461 14.51 -23.46 74.10
CA GLY A 461 15.81 -22.72 73.98
C GLY A 461 17.14 -23.47 73.70
N LYS A 462 18.11 -22.83 72.97
CA LYS A 462 19.57 -22.80 73.34
C LYS A 462 20.61 -21.83 72.62
N ALA A 463 20.74 -21.76 71.27
CA ALA A 463 21.28 -20.69 70.34
C ALA A 463 22.60 -19.83 70.56
N ILE A 464 23.31 -19.50 69.44
CA ILE A 464 24.60 -18.72 69.31
C ILE A 464 24.78 -18.02 67.90
N ALA A 465 25.88 -17.28 67.62
CA ALA A 465 26.30 -16.72 66.31
C ALA A 465 27.77 -17.03 65.84
N SER A 466 28.39 -16.14 65.02
CA SER A 466 29.67 -16.25 64.26
C SER A 466 30.42 -14.90 64.18
N VAL A 467 31.69 -14.85 63.67
CA VAL A 467 32.41 -13.58 63.35
C VAL A 467 33.64 -13.62 62.39
N GLU A 468 34.74 -14.36 62.64
CA GLU A 468 36.04 -14.09 61.95
C GLU A 468 36.07 -14.61 60.50
N GLY A 469 36.41 -13.76 59.52
CA GLY A 469 36.16 -14.04 58.09
C GLY A 469 34.68 -14.28 57.75
N ALA A 470 33.74 -13.87 58.62
CA ALA A 470 32.32 -14.30 58.68
C ALA A 470 31.36 -13.12 59.02
N PRO A 471 30.03 -13.35 59.15
CA PRO A 471 29.09 -12.35 59.65
C PRO A 471 29.02 -12.32 61.19
N ILE A 472 28.75 -11.15 61.77
CA ILE A 472 28.44 -10.97 63.21
C ILE A 472 26.94 -11.25 63.47
N SER A 473 26.60 -11.77 64.65
CA SER A 473 25.25 -11.72 65.24
C SER A 473 25.32 -11.96 66.77
N TYR A 474 24.19 -12.13 67.46
CA TYR A 474 24.08 -12.36 68.90
C TYR A 474 23.54 -13.79 69.16
N ASP A 475 24.22 -14.74 69.79
CA ASP A 475 25.41 -14.74 70.68
C ASP A 475 25.21 -14.27 72.16
N PRO A 476 24.26 -14.81 72.94
CA PRO A 476 24.18 -14.56 74.38
C PRO A 476 25.15 -15.40 75.24
N ASP A 477 25.72 -16.47 74.68
CA ASP A 477 26.46 -17.53 75.40
C ASP A 477 27.53 -18.16 74.50
N SER A 478 28.51 -18.83 75.12
CA SER A 478 29.51 -19.75 74.55
C SER A 478 30.54 -19.17 73.54
N HIS A 479 30.15 -18.31 72.59
CA HIS A 479 30.99 -17.67 71.55
C HIS A 479 31.73 -18.63 70.58
N VAL A 480 32.33 -18.15 69.48
CA VAL A 480 33.18 -18.95 68.55
C VAL A 480 32.54 -19.22 67.14
N TRP A 481 32.91 -18.70 65.95
CA TRP A 481 33.97 -17.77 65.51
C TRP A 481 34.47 -17.80 64.01
N THR A 482 34.12 -18.72 63.08
CA THR A 482 35.01 -19.25 61.94
C THR A 482 34.78 -19.08 60.38
N ALA A 483 35.64 -18.43 59.52
CA ALA A 483 35.56 -18.40 58.00
C ALA A 483 36.78 -17.98 57.04
N ALA A 484 36.59 -17.18 55.92
CA ALA A 484 37.06 -17.38 54.46
C ALA A 484 38.25 -16.61 53.68
N PRO A 485 38.70 -16.95 52.40
CA PRO A 485 39.58 -16.14 51.46
C PRO A 485 39.21 -16.01 49.90
N SER A 486 40.12 -15.67 48.93
CA SER A 486 39.91 -15.56 47.41
C SER A 486 41.18 -15.42 46.45
N THR A 487 41.14 -15.44 45.08
CA THR A 487 42.32 -15.29 44.11
C THR A 487 42.08 -14.90 42.58
N ALA A 488 43.07 -15.02 41.64
CA ALA A 488 43.10 -14.59 40.19
C ALA A 488 44.00 -15.44 39.20
N LEU A 489 44.17 -15.12 37.87
CA LEU A 489 45.00 -15.84 36.82
C LEU A 489 46.07 -15.01 36.02
N ASP A 490 46.88 -15.67 35.17
CA ASP A 490 47.98 -15.13 34.31
C ASP A 490 47.80 -15.31 32.76
N GLN A 491 48.84 -14.97 31.97
CA GLN A 491 48.83 -14.94 30.48
C GLN A 491 48.90 -16.32 29.77
N TYR A 492 49.13 -17.40 30.52
CA TYR A 492 49.11 -18.77 29.99
C TYR A 492 48.02 -19.65 30.68
N GLY A 493 47.55 -19.30 31.90
CA GLY A 493 46.27 -19.73 32.48
C GLY A 493 46.27 -20.38 33.90
N ASN A 494 46.90 -19.81 34.94
CA ASN A 494 47.09 -20.47 36.27
C ASN A 494 46.76 -19.65 37.56
N PRO A 495 46.24 -20.27 38.66
CA PRO A 495 45.76 -19.62 39.92
C PRO A 495 46.64 -19.88 41.18
N ALA A 496 46.24 -19.42 42.40
CA ALA A 496 47.13 -19.45 43.59
C ALA A 496 46.62 -19.87 45.01
N VAL A 497 45.55 -19.26 45.59
CA VAL A 497 45.39 -19.17 47.08
C VAL A 497 44.86 -20.43 47.80
N SER A 498 45.27 -20.62 49.07
CA SER A 498 45.13 -21.85 49.88
C SER A 498 44.24 -21.73 51.15
N THR A 499 44.64 -22.35 52.27
CA THR A 499 43.76 -23.12 53.18
C THR A 499 43.26 -22.41 54.46
N ILE A 500 41.98 -22.60 54.83
CA ILE A 500 41.44 -22.30 56.18
C ILE A 500 40.32 -23.30 56.53
N THR A 501 40.34 -23.91 57.73
CA THR A 501 39.16 -24.38 58.50
C THR A 501 39.60 -24.66 59.95
N LEU A 502 38.71 -24.60 60.95
CA LEU A 502 38.95 -25.14 62.30
C LEU A 502 37.96 -26.26 62.68
N ASP A 503 37.23 -26.15 63.78
CA ASP A 503 37.14 -27.27 64.72
C ASP A 503 35.89 -27.32 65.60
N ASN A 504 35.35 -28.53 65.78
CA ASN A 504 34.98 -29.04 67.10
C ASN A 504 35.25 -30.55 67.17
N GLY A 505 36.23 -30.97 67.98
CA GLY A 505 36.67 -32.37 68.05
C GLY A 505 37.22 -32.94 66.73
N THR A 506 37.60 -32.09 65.78
CA THR A 506 37.78 -32.42 64.36
C THR A 506 39.01 -31.77 63.71
N LYS A 507 39.45 -30.58 64.18
CA LYS A 507 40.69 -29.89 63.76
C LYS A 507 40.90 -29.85 62.23
N THR A 508 39.83 -29.51 61.50
CA THR A 508 39.58 -29.98 60.13
C THR A 508 40.51 -29.43 59.04
N VAL A 509 40.98 -28.18 59.17
CA VAL A 509 41.91 -27.46 58.26
C VAL A 509 41.82 -27.89 56.77
N LEU A 510 40.68 -27.63 56.13
CA LEU A 510 40.41 -28.13 54.77
C LEU A 510 41.27 -27.43 53.71
N HIS A 511 41.67 -28.20 52.71
CA HIS A 511 42.46 -27.74 51.57
C HIS A 511 41.60 -27.08 50.49
N LEU A 512 42.24 -26.17 49.73
CA LEU A 512 41.73 -25.65 48.46
C LEU A 512 42.62 -26.15 47.30
N ASP A 513 42.03 -26.40 46.12
CA ASP A 513 42.68 -26.98 44.93
C ASP A 513 41.92 -26.59 43.62
N TYR A 514 42.56 -26.53 42.43
CA TYR A 514 42.07 -25.72 41.28
C TYR A 514 41.90 -26.40 39.88
N GLY A 515 40.67 -26.32 39.32
CA GLY A 515 40.24 -26.93 38.03
C GLY A 515 40.64 -26.21 36.71
N LYS A 516 40.15 -26.68 35.54
CA LYS A 516 40.58 -26.30 34.15
C LYS A 516 40.06 -24.94 33.62
N ALA A 517 40.81 -24.37 32.67
CA ALA A 517 40.57 -23.10 31.97
C ALA A 517 39.62 -23.19 30.74
N HIS A 518 38.87 -22.11 30.46
CA HIS A 518 37.82 -21.99 29.42
C HIS A 518 37.43 -20.51 29.17
N GLY A 519 36.89 -20.15 27.99
CA GLY A 519 36.26 -18.83 27.69
C GLY A 519 36.96 -17.90 26.66
N GLY A 520 37.86 -18.43 25.83
CA GLY A 520 38.79 -17.61 25.03
C GLY A 520 38.21 -16.87 23.82
N THR A 521 37.05 -17.24 23.27
CA THR A 521 36.34 -16.43 22.24
C THR A 521 35.65 -15.22 22.83
N SER A 522 35.05 -15.35 24.02
CA SER A 522 34.43 -14.25 24.78
C SER A 522 35.44 -13.26 25.41
N GLY A 523 36.74 -13.48 25.21
CA GLY A 523 37.79 -12.57 25.67
C GLY A 523 38.26 -12.77 27.12
N THR A 524 37.89 -13.84 27.83
CA THR A 524 38.29 -14.04 29.25
C THR A 524 38.35 -15.52 29.67
N LEU A 525 39.39 -15.89 30.42
CA LEU A 525 39.78 -17.24 30.85
C LEU A 525 39.65 -17.43 32.39
N VAL A 526 39.21 -18.59 32.92
CA VAL A 526 38.74 -18.74 34.34
C VAL A 526 39.11 -20.08 35.04
N ARG A 527 39.39 -20.12 36.36
CA ARG A 527 39.62 -21.34 37.21
C ARG A 527 39.15 -21.16 38.69
N THR A 528 38.90 -22.23 39.48
CA THR A 528 38.20 -22.15 40.79
C THR A 528 38.56 -23.23 41.84
N ALA A 529 38.27 -22.99 43.14
CA ALA A 529 38.41 -23.89 44.30
C ALA A 529 37.35 -23.59 45.41
N THR A 530 36.97 -24.53 46.32
CA THR A 530 36.12 -24.30 47.54
C THR A 530 36.02 -25.54 48.47
N ALA A 531 35.77 -25.35 49.78
CA ALA A 531 35.40 -26.36 50.81
C ALA A 531 34.35 -25.77 51.82
N LYS A 532 33.76 -26.54 52.79
CA LYS A 532 32.79 -26.09 53.86
C LYS A 532 32.70 -27.04 55.10
N GLY A 533 32.13 -26.59 56.24
CA GLY A 533 31.81 -27.35 57.50
C GLY A 533 31.02 -26.51 58.56
N THR A 534 30.46 -27.10 59.65
CA THR A 534 29.67 -26.41 60.74
C THR A 534 29.41 -27.25 62.04
N ILE A 535 28.83 -26.67 63.13
CA ILE A 535 28.74 -27.22 64.53
C ILE A 535 27.29 -27.14 65.19
N LYS A 536 27.08 -26.86 66.51
CA LYS A 536 25.83 -27.24 67.29
C LYS A 536 25.59 -26.71 68.75
N ASP A 537 24.30 -26.71 69.18
CA ASP A 537 23.65 -26.83 70.53
C ASP A 537 23.39 -25.67 71.51
N SER A 538 24.08 -25.48 72.66
CA SER A 538 24.02 -24.14 73.33
C SER A 538 24.72 -23.15 72.40
N GLY A 539 26.03 -23.33 72.20
CA GLY A 539 26.79 -22.92 70.99
C GLY A 539 27.88 -23.94 70.59
N GLN A 540 28.50 -24.02 69.35
CA GLN A 540 29.06 -23.02 68.33
C GLN A 540 28.84 -23.26 66.75
N ASP A 541 29.66 -22.73 65.78
CA ASP A 541 29.32 -22.18 64.40
C ASP A 541 29.86 -22.78 63.01
N TYR A 542 30.39 -21.98 62.03
CA TYR A 542 31.35 -22.22 60.86
C TYR A 542 30.90 -22.11 59.34
N THR A 543 31.71 -21.55 58.38
CA THR A 543 31.56 -21.65 56.86
C THR A 543 32.83 -21.26 55.98
N ILE A 544 32.92 -21.54 54.63
CA ILE A 544 34.09 -21.27 53.67
C ILE A 544 33.68 -21.09 52.14
N THR A 545 34.42 -20.38 51.20
CA THR A 545 34.27 -20.31 49.66
C THR A 545 35.46 -19.56 48.89
N VAL A 546 35.74 -19.74 47.55
CA VAL A 546 36.84 -19.10 46.67
C VAL A 546 36.57 -19.07 45.08
N THR A 547 37.27 -18.25 44.21
CA THR A 547 37.25 -18.16 42.68
C THR A 547 38.44 -17.36 41.98
N ALA A 548 38.68 -17.36 40.62
CA ALA A 548 39.79 -16.66 39.84
C ALA A 548 39.73 -16.51 38.24
N SER A 549 40.35 -15.49 37.55
CA SER A 549 40.31 -15.24 36.03
C SER A 549 41.40 -14.31 35.31
N SER A 550 41.45 -14.20 33.94
CA SER A 550 42.28 -13.28 33.03
C SER A 550 41.74 -13.00 31.56
N ASP A 551 42.24 -12.02 30.74
CA ASP A 551 41.65 -11.50 29.43
C ASP A 551 42.44 -11.89 28.12
N THR A 552 41.81 -11.93 26.93
CA THR A 552 42.41 -12.24 25.59
C THR A 552 41.98 -11.37 24.38
N SER A 553 41.14 -10.36 24.55
CA SER A 553 40.29 -9.77 23.48
C SER A 553 41.01 -9.06 22.31
N GLN A 554 42.01 -8.23 22.56
CA GLN A 554 42.48 -7.23 21.58
C GLN A 554 43.25 -7.79 20.37
N THR A 555 43.98 -8.89 20.51
CA THR A 555 44.85 -9.46 19.45
C THR A 555 44.05 -10.11 18.32
N ARG A 556 42.79 -10.49 18.57
CA ARG A 556 41.94 -11.25 17.65
C ARG A 556 41.48 -10.42 16.44
N ALA A 557 41.01 -9.21 16.69
CA ALA A 557 40.51 -8.27 15.67
C ALA A 557 41.58 -7.89 14.60
N SER A 558 42.86 -7.93 14.97
CA SER A 558 43.97 -7.67 14.03
C SER A 558 44.16 -8.78 13.00
N LEU A 559 43.80 -10.03 13.32
CA LEU A 559 43.87 -11.16 12.38
C LEU A 559 42.65 -11.16 11.44
N GLU A 560 41.45 -10.88 11.96
CA GLU A 560 40.20 -10.76 11.19
C GLU A 560 40.33 -9.75 10.05
N THR A 561 40.86 -8.56 10.34
CA THR A 561 41.02 -7.48 9.37
C THR A 561 41.93 -7.85 8.20
N LEU A 562 42.97 -8.67 8.44
CA LEU A 562 43.93 -9.10 7.40
C LEU A 562 43.42 -10.29 6.59
N VAL A 563 42.67 -11.21 7.21
CA VAL A 563 42.02 -12.33 6.51
C VAL A 563 40.94 -11.84 5.55
N ALA A 564 40.27 -10.73 5.86
CA ALA A 564 39.29 -10.08 4.98
C ALA A 564 39.91 -9.57 3.68
N SER A 565 40.98 -8.75 3.74
CA SER A 565 41.56 -8.15 2.52
C SER A 565 42.27 -9.17 1.61
N ALA A 566 42.82 -10.25 2.18
CA ALA A 566 43.44 -11.32 1.40
C ALA A 566 42.43 -12.18 0.61
N ASN A 567 41.13 -12.16 0.94
CA ASN A 567 40.10 -12.91 0.20
C ASN A 567 39.80 -12.34 -1.19
N ASP A 568 39.93 -11.03 -1.40
CA ASP A 568 39.57 -10.39 -2.68
C ASP A 568 40.68 -10.50 -3.75
N SER A 569 41.88 -10.92 -3.36
CA SER A 569 43.10 -10.81 -4.18
C SER A 569 43.26 -11.84 -5.31
N ILE A 570 42.52 -12.96 -5.29
CA ILE A 570 42.58 -13.98 -6.37
C ILE A 570 41.18 -14.52 -6.68
N LYS A 571 40.69 -14.26 -7.90
CA LYS A 571 39.67 -15.08 -8.56
C LYS A 571 40.34 -15.95 -9.64
N PRO A 572 40.02 -17.25 -9.75
CA PRO A 572 40.52 -18.08 -10.84
C PRO A 572 40.11 -17.50 -12.21
N GLY A 573 41.08 -17.34 -13.11
CA GLY A 573 40.85 -16.92 -14.49
C GLY A 573 40.97 -15.42 -14.81
N SER A 574 41.14 -14.52 -13.83
CA SER A 574 41.26 -13.08 -14.13
C SER A 574 42.63 -12.67 -14.71
N HIS A 575 43.72 -13.25 -14.22
CA HIS A 575 45.10 -12.95 -14.62
C HIS A 575 46.00 -14.17 -14.39
N HIS A 576 47.06 -14.30 -15.20
CA HIS A 576 47.95 -15.47 -15.16
C HIS A 576 49.13 -15.29 -14.19
N TRP A 577 48.85 -15.44 -12.89
CA TRP A 577 49.86 -15.29 -11.84
C TRP A 577 51.02 -16.30 -11.99
N THR A 578 52.25 -15.78 -12.09
CA THR A 578 53.52 -16.52 -12.16
C THR A 578 53.54 -17.66 -11.14
N SER A 579 53.63 -18.91 -11.61
CA SER A 579 53.22 -20.11 -10.86
C SER A 579 53.90 -20.30 -9.50
N LYS A 580 55.13 -19.80 -9.35
CA LYS A 580 55.89 -19.83 -8.09
C LYS A 580 55.34 -18.88 -7.01
N THR A 581 54.57 -17.86 -7.39
CA THR A 581 54.03 -16.84 -6.46
C THR A 581 52.63 -17.19 -6.00
N ALA A 582 51.75 -17.61 -6.91
CA ALA A 582 50.36 -17.99 -6.60
C ALA A 582 50.26 -19.08 -5.51
N THR A 583 50.97 -20.19 -5.70
CA THR A 583 50.90 -21.39 -4.83
C THR A 583 51.25 -21.11 -3.36
N ALA A 584 52.08 -20.10 -3.09
CA ALA A 584 52.46 -19.73 -1.73
C ALA A 584 51.37 -18.96 -0.97
N PHE A 585 50.51 -18.24 -1.69
CA PHE A 585 49.46 -17.38 -1.11
C PHE A 585 48.29 -18.18 -0.53
N ASP A 586 47.69 -19.05 -1.34
CA ASP A 586 46.50 -19.83 -0.95
C ASP A 586 46.75 -20.72 0.28
N THR A 587 47.99 -21.21 0.42
CA THR A 587 48.43 -22.03 1.56
C THR A 587 48.38 -21.23 2.87
N ALA A 588 48.85 -19.97 2.86
CA ALA A 588 48.87 -19.11 4.05
C ALA A 588 47.47 -18.61 4.43
N LEU A 589 46.66 -18.21 3.44
CA LEU A 589 45.28 -17.75 3.62
C LEU A 589 44.38 -18.82 4.24
N SER A 590 44.62 -20.09 3.89
CA SER A 590 43.89 -21.24 4.45
C SER A 590 44.22 -21.48 5.92
N GLN A 591 45.48 -21.30 6.34
CA GLN A 591 45.91 -21.51 7.73
C GLN A 591 45.42 -20.41 8.66
N ALA A 592 45.49 -19.15 8.24
CA ALA A 592 45.07 -18.00 9.05
C ALA A 592 43.59 -18.08 9.48
N LYS A 593 42.70 -18.48 8.55
CA LYS A 593 41.26 -18.69 8.82
C LYS A 593 41.00 -19.73 9.90
N HIS A 594 41.82 -20.79 9.97
CA HIS A 594 41.60 -21.89 10.92
C HIS A 594 41.99 -21.54 12.35
N VAL A 595 43.06 -20.74 12.56
CA VAL A 595 43.51 -20.34 13.91
C VAL A 595 42.49 -19.42 14.58
N LEU A 596 41.88 -18.52 13.81
CA LEU A 596 40.94 -17.53 14.29
C LEU A 596 39.70 -18.14 14.99
N ALA A 597 39.22 -19.29 14.52
CA ALA A 597 37.97 -19.92 14.95
C ALA A 597 38.04 -20.74 16.27
N SER A 598 39.15 -20.71 17.02
CA SER A 598 39.36 -21.57 18.19
C SER A 598 39.02 -20.91 19.54
N ASP A 599 38.12 -21.51 20.32
CA ASP A 599 37.71 -21.00 21.66
C ASP A 599 38.77 -21.15 22.75
N THR A 600 39.80 -21.98 22.54
CA THR A 600 40.93 -22.13 23.48
C THR A 600 42.21 -21.48 22.97
N ALA A 601 42.13 -20.60 21.98
CA ALA A 601 43.28 -19.87 21.45
C ALA A 601 43.87 -18.92 22.51
N THR A 602 45.18 -19.01 22.74
CA THR A 602 45.91 -18.05 23.58
C THR A 602 46.34 -16.82 22.78
N ILE A 603 46.70 -15.74 23.48
CA ILE A 603 47.11 -14.45 22.89
C ILE A 603 48.24 -14.62 21.85
N ASP A 604 49.25 -15.44 22.17
CA ASP A 604 50.40 -15.75 21.29
C ASP A 604 50.00 -16.45 19.98
N GLN A 605 49.04 -17.38 20.04
CA GLN A 605 48.64 -18.19 18.88
C GLN A 605 47.95 -17.35 17.82
N LEU A 606 47.16 -16.35 18.23
CA LEU A 606 46.48 -15.41 17.33
C LEU A 606 47.47 -14.49 16.60
N ALA A 607 48.53 -14.03 17.29
CA ALA A 607 49.52 -13.13 16.71
C ALA A 607 50.37 -13.80 15.60
N GLN A 608 50.70 -15.08 15.77
CA GLN A 608 51.61 -15.79 14.85
C GLN A 608 50.98 -16.10 13.48
N ALA A 609 49.64 -16.25 13.42
CA ALA A 609 48.92 -16.45 12.15
C ALA A 609 48.93 -15.20 11.25
N THR A 610 48.86 -14.00 11.86
CA THR A 610 48.81 -12.71 11.14
C THR A 610 50.07 -12.45 10.32
N GLY A 611 51.24 -12.75 10.87
CA GLY A 611 52.52 -12.54 10.18
C GLY A 611 52.67 -13.39 8.92
N ASN A 612 52.32 -14.67 9.00
CA ASN A 612 52.50 -15.63 7.90
C ASN A 612 51.59 -15.34 6.69
N LEU A 613 50.39 -14.79 6.90
CA LEU A 613 49.51 -14.37 5.81
C LEU A 613 50.04 -13.13 5.09
N SER A 614 50.50 -12.13 5.85
CA SER A 614 51.03 -10.87 5.30
C SER A 614 52.24 -11.11 4.37
N ASP A 615 53.18 -11.96 4.81
CA ASP A 615 54.42 -12.24 4.06
C ASP A 615 54.19 -13.08 2.78
N ALA A 616 53.04 -13.76 2.66
CA ALA A 616 52.61 -14.45 1.45
C ALA A 616 51.90 -13.52 0.45
N ALA A 617 51.12 -12.54 0.94
CA ALA A 617 50.39 -11.58 0.12
C ALA A 617 51.31 -10.70 -0.75
N GLY A 618 52.41 -10.19 -0.17
CA GLY A 618 53.33 -9.26 -0.84
C GLY A 618 54.19 -9.85 -1.97
N ARG A 619 53.84 -11.01 -2.56
CA ARG A 619 54.69 -11.76 -3.50
C ARG A 619 54.07 -12.11 -4.86
N LEU A 620 52.77 -11.90 -5.08
CA LEU A 620 52.05 -12.23 -6.33
C LEU A 620 52.46 -11.37 -7.54
N LYS A 621 52.53 -11.96 -8.75
CA LYS A 621 52.74 -11.24 -10.05
C LYS A 621 52.09 -11.94 -11.24
N ALA A 622 51.36 -11.22 -12.10
CA ALA A 622 50.73 -11.74 -13.33
C ALA A 622 51.67 -11.78 -14.55
N ILE A 623 51.42 -12.69 -15.49
CA ILE A 623 52.06 -12.82 -16.80
C ILE A 623 51.15 -12.18 -17.86
N VAL A 624 51.65 -11.13 -18.49
CA VAL A 624 50.99 -10.30 -19.52
C VAL A 624 51.88 -10.23 -20.76
N TRP A 625 51.30 -9.98 -21.94
CA TRP A 625 52.01 -9.63 -23.18
C TRP A 625 51.44 -8.32 -23.73
N THR A 626 52.23 -7.25 -23.87
CA THR A 626 51.77 -5.95 -24.44
C THR A 626 52.55 -5.54 -25.69
N THR A 627 51.96 -4.70 -26.54
CA THR A 627 52.70 -3.95 -27.58
C THR A 627 53.65 -2.92 -26.95
N THR A 628 54.54 -2.33 -27.75
CA THR A 628 55.40 -1.21 -27.34
C THR A 628 54.60 0.01 -26.86
N ASP A 629 53.39 0.18 -27.41
CA ASP A 629 52.53 1.35 -27.21
C ASP A 629 51.49 1.14 -26.10
N GLY A 630 51.35 -0.10 -25.61
CA GLY A 630 50.63 -0.47 -24.38
C GLY A 630 49.45 -1.43 -24.56
N ASP A 631 49.07 -1.77 -25.79
CA ASP A 631 47.94 -2.65 -26.08
C ASP A 631 48.22 -4.08 -25.58
N GLU A 632 47.33 -4.65 -24.77
CA GLU A 632 47.48 -6.00 -24.26
C GLU A 632 47.02 -7.05 -25.29
N PHE A 633 47.84 -8.08 -25.52
CA PHE A 633 47.44 -9.25 -26.29
C PHE A 633 46.51 -10.11 -25.43
N GLU A 634 45.22 -10.14 -25.75
CA GLU A 634 44.27 -11.01 -25.05
C GLU A 634 44.71 -12.47 -25.17
N TRP A 635 44.83 -13.14 -24.02
CA TRP A 635 45.06 -14.57 -23.96
C TRP A 635 43.73 -15.31 -24.11
N ASN A 636 43.53 -15.95 -25.26
CA ASN A 636 42.36 -16.76 -25.52
C ASN A 636 42.45 -18.07 -24.72
N GLN A 637 41.95 -18.04 -23.47
CA GLN A 637 42.05 -19.15 -22.51
C GLN A 637 41.60 -20.53 -23.06
N PRO A 638 40.52 -20.64 -23.87
CA PRO A 638 40.17 -21.91 -24.53
C PRO A 638 41.12 -22.38 -25.65
N ALA A 639 41.73 -21.47 -26.41
CA ALA A 639 42.56 -21.79 -27.58
C ALA A 639 44.07 -21.87 -27.30
N ASP A 640 44.50 -21.34 -26.14
CA ASP A 640 45.90 -21.13 -25.73
C ASP A 640 46.74 -20.33 -26.75
N THR A 641 46.08 -19.41 -27.46
CA THR A 641 46.68 -18.43 -28.39
C THR A 641 46.59 -17.03 -27.80
N TYR A 642 47.56 -16.16 -28.12
CA TYR A 642 47.46 -14.73 -27.84
C TYR A 642 46.96 -14.00 -29.09
N SER A 643 45.79 -13.37 -28.99
CA SER A 643 45.16 -12.65 -30.10
C SER A 643 44.92 -11.21 -29.70
N ALA A 644 45.60 -10.26 -30.36
CA ALA A 644 45.26 -8.86 -30.24
C ALA A 644 44.34 -8.45 -31.40
N THR A 645 43.12 -8.02 -31.09
CA THR A 645 42.48 -7.04 -31.96
C THR A 645 43.04 -5.69 -31.52
N LEU A 646 44.00 -5.16 -32.27
CA LEU A 646 44.56 -3.84 -31.97
C LEU A 646 43.49 -2.77 -32.23
N PRO A 647 43.53 -1.62 -31.53
CA PRO A 647 42.62 -0.51 -31.81
C PRO A 647 42.63 -0.11 -33.28
N ASP A 648 41.45 0.24 -33.81
CA ASP A 648 41.30 0.61 -35.21
C ASP A 648 42.25 1.75 -35.59
N GLN A 649 43.10 1.48 -36.58
CA GLN A 649 44.22 2.36 -36.89
C GLN A 649 43.72 3.59 -37.65
N THR A 650 43.60 4.73 -36.97
CA THR A 650 43.19 6.02 -37.56
C THR A 650 44.31 6.69 -38.39
N ALA A 651 45.30 5.91 -38.83
CA ALA A 651 46.38 6.25 -39.74
C ALA A 651 46.81 4.98 -40.51
N ALA A 652 47.68 5.13 -41.53
CA ALA A 652 48.16 3.98 -42.31
C ALA A 652 49.04 3.02 -41.46
N PRO A 653 48.80 1.69 -41.50
CA PRO A 653 49.43 0.72 -40.59
C PRO A 653 50.89 0.36 -40.95
N SER A 654 51.66 -0.06 -39.94
CA SER A 654 53.08 -0.45 -40.04
C SER A 654 53.34 -1.87 -40.57
N ASP A 655 54.59 -2.18 -40.92
CA ASP A 655 55.02 -3.51 -41.41
C ASP A 655 55.44 -4.52 -40.32
N GLU A 656 55.80 -4.04 -39.12
CA GLU A 656 56.28 -4.87 -38.00
C GLU A 656 55.70 -4.37 -36.67
N LEU A 657 55.37 -5.31 -35.78
CA LEU A 657 54.70 -5.09 -34.48
C LEU A 657 55.45 -5.85 -33.37
N LYS A 658 55.94 -5.15 -32.35
CA LYS A 658 56.68 -5.78 -31.23
C LYS A 658 55.75 -6.06 -30.05
N ALA A 659 56.07 -7.13 -29.30
CA ALA A 659 55.36 -7.50 -28.09
C ALA A 659 56.33 -7.93 -26.98
N GLU A 660 56.09 -7.50 -25.74
CA GLU A 660 56.94 -7.77 -24.57
C GLU A 660 56.14 -8.36 -23.41
N SER A 661 56.78 -9.19 -22.57
CA SER A 661 56.16 -9.83 -21.41
C SER A 661 56.87 -9.51 -20.10
N ASN A 662 56.05 -9.22 -19.08
CA ASN A 662 56.49 -8.95 -17.71
C ASN A 662 57.03 -10.19 -16.95
N ASP A 663 56.97 -11.39 -17.56
CA ASP A 663 57.75 -12.59 -17.16
C ASP A 663 59.13 -12.66 -17.88
N SER A 664 59.64 -11.50 -18.30
CA SER A 664 61.01 -11.23 -18.78
C SER A 664 61.43 -11.75 -20.17
N THR A 665 60.49 -11.86 -21.13
CA THR A 665 60.83 -12.16 -22.54
C THR A 665 60.03 -11.32 -23.55
N ALA A 666 60.58 -11.12 -24.76
CA ALA A 666 59.98 -10.28 -25.81
C ALA A 666 60.03 -10.96 -27.20
N THR A 667 59.20 -10.52 -28.14
CA THR A 667 59.04 -11.08 -29.49
C THR A 667 58.62 -10.02 -30.53
N SER A 668 58.60 -10.38 -31.81
CA SER A 668 58.19 -9.50 -32.92
C SER A 668 57.30 -10.25 -33.91
N LEU A 669 56.18 -9.63 -34.29
CA LEU A 669 55.20 -10.11 -35.26
C LEU A 669 55.37 -9.35 -36.58
N LYS A 670 55.18 -10.02 -37.71
CA LYS A 670 55.36 -9.45 -39.06
C LYS A 670 54.04 -9.38 -39.81
N ARG A 671 53.85 -8.34 -40.63
CA ARG A 671 52.68 -8.22 -41.51
C ARG A 671 52.70 -9.29 -42.59
N VAL A 672 51.55 -9.94 -42.86
CA VAL A 672 51.45 -11.14 -43.71
C VAL A 672 50.43 -10.94 -44.84
N ASP A 673 50.80 -10.11 -45.82
CA ASP A 673 49.99 -9.74 -47.00
C ASP A 673 48.67 -8.97 -46.69
N GLY A 674 48.01 -8.29 -47.62
CA GLY A 674 48.48 -7.86 -48.95
C GLY A 674 47.35 -7.42 -49.90
N GLY A 675 47.35 -6.14 -50.31
CA GLY A 675 46.70 -5.66 -51.54
C GLY A 675 45.19 -5.42 -51.51
N ASP A 676 44.38 -6.48 -51.32
CA ASP A 676 42.97 -6.48 -51.73
C ASP A 676 41.98 -6.10 -50.60
N GLY A 677 41.07 -5.17 -50.89
CA GLY A 677 39.90 -4.86 -50.04
C GLY A 677 39.73 -3.39 -49.58
N GLN A 678 40.61 -2.46 -49.99
CA GLN A 678 40.51 -1.05 -49.59
C GLN A 678 39.22 -0.39 -50.09
N THR A 679 38.42 0.15 -49.15
CA THR A 679 37.16 0.84 -49.44
C THR A 679 37.24 2.31 -49.03
N ILE A 680 36.71 3.21 -49.86
CA ILE A 680 36.58 4.65 -49.56
C ILE A 680 35.09 4.96 -49.41
N THR A 681 34.72 5.54 -48.27
CA THR A 681 33.32 5.75 -47.87
C THR A 681 33.15 7.19 -47.39
N ASP A 682 32.12 7.89 -47.87
CA ASP A 682 31.75 9.17 -47.26
C ASP A 682 31.17 8.95 -45.86
N LEU A 683 31.54 9.80 -44.89
CA LEU A 683 31.12 9.62 -43.51
C LEU A 683 30.23 10.72 -43.00
N ASP A 684 30.64 11.94 -43.30
CA ASP A 684 30.17 13.16 -42.66
C ASP A 684 30.63 14.33 -43.55
N LEU A 685 30.00 15.49 -43.42
CA LEU A 685 30.27 16.61 -44.30
C LEU A 685 31.69 17.12 -44.06
N GLY A 686 32.58 16.97 -45.03
CA GLY A 686 33.99 17.35 -45.00
C GLY A 686 34.95 16.21 -44.67
N ARG A 687 34.45 14.97 -44.51
CA ARG A 687 35.22 13.84 -43.98
C ARG A 687 34.84 12.51 -44.68
N PHE A 688 35.85 11.78 -45.12
CA PHE A 688 35.68 10.44 -45.71
C PHE A 688 36.61 9.42 -45.06
N GLU A 689 36.17 8.18 -45.07
CA GLU A 689 36.86 7.00 -44.55
C GLU A 689 37.81 6.42 -45.59
N THR A 690 38.82 5.69 -45.11
CA THR A 690 39.58 4.76 -45.95
C THR A 690 39.81 3.51 -45.11
N ALA A 691 38.97 2.51 -45.36
CA ALA A 691 38.84 1.31 -44.57
C ALA A 691 39.56 0.12 -45.21
N GLY A 692 40.13 -0.75 -44.38
CA GLY A 692 40.74 -2.02 -44.75
C GLY A 692 41.11 -2.85 -43.52
N THR A 693 41.90 -3.92 -43.72
CA THR A 693 42.35 -4.78 -42.62
C THR A 693 43.84 -5.05 -42.74
N ALA A 694 44.59 -4.92 -41.64
CA ALA A 694 45.99 -5.30 -41.54
C ALA A 694 46.16 -6.45 -40.54
N ARG A 695 47.04 -7.40 -40.87
CA ARG A 695 47.25 -8.64 -40.11
C ARG A 695 48.75 -8.89 -39.92
N TRP A 696 49.16 -9.09 -38.66
CA TRP A 696 50.52 -9.44 -38.26
C TRP A 696 50.52 -10.78 -37.52
N GLU A 697 51.51 -11.63 -37.76
CA GLU A 697 51.62 -12.95 -37.11
C GLU A 697 53.02 -13.20 -36.53
N GLY A 698 53.08 -14.05 -35.49
CA GLY A 698 54.29 -14.45 -34.80
C GLY A 698 54.02 -15.52 -33.72
N VAL A 699 54.93 -15.64 -32.74
CA VAL A 699 54.78 -16.55 -31.59
C VAL A 699 55.34 -15.95 -30.30
N SER A 700 54.79 -16.34 -29.15
CA SER A 700 55.20 -15.88 -27.82
C SER A 700 56.53 -16.51 -27.41
N ALA A 701 57.42 -15.74 -26.77
CA ALA A 701 58.73 -16.27 -26.38
C ALA A 701 58.64 -17.23 -25.16
N ASN A 702 57.65 -17.04 -24.27
CA ASN A 702 57.27 -18.05 -23.27
C ASN A 702 56.15 -18.95 -23.83
N GLY A 703 56.28 -20.27 -23.65
CA GLY A 703 55.30 -21.26 -24.14
C GLY A 703 55.26 -21.53 -25.66
N LYS A 704 55.81 -20.66 -26.52
CA LYS A 704 55.78 -20.77 -28.00
C LYS A 704 54.36 -20.85 -28.59
N ARG A 705 53.44 -20.05 -28.06
CA ARG A 705 52.05 -19.99 -28.50
C ARG A 705 51.91 -19.14 -29.76
N PRO A 706 50.97 -19.46 -30.67
CA PRO A 706 50.62 -18.56 -31.76
C PRO A 706 50.27 -17.16 -31.23
N MET A 707 50.85 -16.14 -31.85
CA MET A 707 50.44 -14.74 -31.67
C MET A 707 49.95 -14.20 -33.00
N SER A 708 48.75 -13.63 -33.01
CA SER A 708 48.20 -12.92 -34.18
C SER A 708 47.64 -11.59 -33.73
N ALA A 709 48.04 -10.51 -34.41
CA ALA A 709 47.42 -9.21 -34.29
C ALA A 709 46.64 -8.89 -35.56
N THR A 710 45.41 -8.40 -35.41
CA THR A 710 44.63 -7.83 -36.50
C THR A 710 44.15 -6.46 -36.08
N ALA A 711 44.21 -5.51 -37.01
CA ALA A 711 43.57 -4.21 -36.88
C ALA A 711 42.75 -3.97 -38.14
N HIS A 712 41.52 -3.45 -38.00
CA HIS A 712 41.03 -2.62 -39.08
C HIS A 712 41.88 -1.34 -39.11
N TYR A 713 42.19 -0.86 -40.31
CA TYR A 713 42.67 0.51 -40.45
C TYR A 713 41.54 1.30 -41.06
N ASP A 714 41.20 2.38 -40.38
CA ASP A 714 40.03 3.20 -40.63
C ASP A 714 40.44 4.64 -40.36
N TYR A 715 41.11 5.23 -41.37
CA TYR A 715 41.69 6.55 -41.24
C TYR A 715 40.84 7.59 -41.98
N LYS A 716 40.44 8.62 -41.23
CA LYS A 716 39.40 9.55 -41.64
C LYS A 716 40.03 10.82 -42.19
N THR A 717 40.04 10.92 -43.52
CA THR A 717 40.69 11.98 -44.27
C THR A 717 39.74 13.19 -44.39
N GLY A 718 40.29 14.40 -44.20
CA GLY A 718 39.52 15.64 -44.18
C GLY A 718 39.27 16.19 -42.78
N LYS A 719 38.29 17.08 -42.65
CA LYS A 719 37.82 17.68 -41.40
C LYS A 719 36.32 17.95 -41.52
N THR A 720 35.54 17.52 -40.53
CA THR A 720 34.10 17.82 -40.48
C THR A 720 33.83 19.32 -40.55
N VAL A 721 33.08 19.73 -41.57
CA VAL A 721 32.40 21.02 -41.71
C VAL A 721 31.24 21.04 -40.72
N LYS A 722 31.41 21.77 -39.62
CA LYS A 722 30.40 21.87 -38.56
C LYS A 722 29.27 22.81 -38.95
N VAL A 723 28.17 22.26 -39.46
CA VAL A 723 26.92 22.98 -39.68
C VAL A 723 26.14 23.04 -38.37
N LYS A 724 25.63 24.21 -37.99
CA LYS A 724 24.90 24.37 -36.72
C LYS A 724 23.41 24.08 -36.83
N ALA A 725 22.93 23.21 -35.95
CA ALA A 725 21.51 22.93 -35.75
C ALA A 725 20.79 24.10 -35.02
N PRO A 726 19.44 24.13 -35.02
CA PRO A 726 18.67 25.19 -34.34
C PRO A 726 18.88 25.29 -32.82
N ASP A 727 19.36 24.23 -32.17
CA ASP A 727 19.70 24.17 -30.75
C ASP A 727 21.17 24.51 -30.43
N GLY A 728 21.98 24.77 -31.47
CA GLY A 728 23.42 25.03 -31.35
C GLY A 728 24.31 23.79 -31.34
N SER A 729 23.75 22.59 -31.46
CA SER A 729 24.52 21.36 -31.72
C SER A 729 25.15 21.37 -33.13
N ASP A 730 26.11 20.49 -33.38
CA ASP A 730 26.62 20.26 -34.74
C ASP A 730 25.74 19.20 -35.42
N LEU A 731 25.25 19.50 -36.63
CA LEU A 731 24.53 18.51 -37.43
C LEU A 731 25.46 17.36 -37.83
N GLN A 732 24.98 16.14 -37.63
CA GLN A 732 25.59 14.94 -38.19
C GLN A 732 24.96 14.66 -39.55
N PHE A 733 25.81 14.39 -40.55
CA PHE A 733 25.36 14.03 -41.89
C PHE A 733 25.58 12.55 -42.14
N GLU A 734 24.53 11.81 -42.47
CA GLU A 734 24.59 10.39 -42.80
C GLU A 734 24.88 10.17 -44.28
N ALA A 735 25.76 9.24 -44.63
CA ALA A 735 25.98 8.87 -46.02
C ALA A 735 24.77 8.12 -46.61
N ARG A 736 24.18 8.69 -47.66
CA ARG A 736 23.17 8.08 -48.54
C ARG A 736 23.79 7.91 -49.94
N ALA A 737 23.12 7.17 -50.83
CA ALA A 737 23.68 6.79 -52.12
C ALA A 737 23.94 8.00 -53.04
N GLY A 738 25.17 8.53 -53.01
CA GLY A 738 25.62 9.69 -53.79
C GLY A 738 25.41 11.06 -53.13
N TYR A 739 25.02 11.13 -51.85
CA TYR A 739 24.95 12.38 -51.07
C TYR A 739 24.86 12.12 -49.55
N LEU A 740 25.27 13.10 -48.77
CA LEU A 740 25.17 13.18 -47.32
C LEU A 740 23.84 13.81 -46.89
N ALA A 741 23.14 13.21 -45.92
CA ALA A 741 21.84 13.69 -45.46
C ALA A 741 21.86 13.97 -43.94
N ALA A 742 21.60 15.21 -43.54
CA ALA A 742 21.26 15.55 -42.16
C ALA A 742 19.74 15.74 -42.03
N SER A 743 19.21 15.51 -40.83
CA SER A 743 17.86 15.92 -40.45
C SER A 743 17.89 16.53 -39.05
N THR A 744 17.07 17.56 -38.80
CA THR A 744 17.04 18.26 -37.51
C THR A 744 15.68 18.84 -37.17
N THR A 745 15.49 19.24 -35.93
CA THR A 745 14.25 19.84 -35.43
C THR A 745 14.45 21.28 -35.03
N ALA A 746 13.53 22.16 -35.45
CA ALA A 746 13.44 23.53 -34.96
C ALA A 746 12.23 23.68 -34.02
N LYS A 747 12.10 24.84 -33.36
CA LYS A 747 10.87 25.19 -32.64
C LYS A 747 9.95 26.05 -33.53
N LEU A 748 8.65 25.93 -33.28
CA LEU A 748 7.67 26.94 -33.69
C LEU A 748 7.42 27.89 -32.50
N ASP A 749 7.19 29.17 -32.80
CA ASP A 749 6.83 30.18 -31.80
C ASP A 749 5.34 30.11 -31.37
N SER A 750 4.77 31.19 -30.83
CA SER A 750 3.33 31.27 -30.48
C SER A 750 2.42 31.44 -31.70
N ASP A 751 2.97 31.92 -32.82
CA ASP A 751 2.23 32.26 -34.04
C ASP A 751 2.47 31.19 -35.14
N TYR A 752 3.00 30.03 -34.70
CA TYR A 752 3.39 28.86 -35.49
C TYR A 752 4.39 29.13 -36.62
N GLN A 753 5.30 30.09 -36.44
CA GLN A 753 6.42 30.35 -37.36
C GLN A 753 7.71 29.66 -36.91
N PRO A 754 8.58 29.17 -37.83
CA PRO A 754 9.86 28.58 -37.47
C PRO A 754 10.82 29.61 -36.88
N THR A 755 11.38 29.33 -35.69
CA THR A 755 12.34 30.24 -35.02
C THR A 755 13.76 30.19 -35.63
N PHE A 756 13.94 29.53 -36.77
CA PHE A 756 15.23 29.26 -37.41
C PHE A 756 15.05 29.17 -38.94
N THR A 757 15.93 29.82 -39.72
CA THR A 757 15.65 30.15 -41.13
C THR A 757 16.79 29.90 -42.11
N GLU A 758 18.03 29.75 -41.66
CA GLU A 758 19.22 29.56 -42.49
C GLU A 758 20.28 28.70 -41.76
N PHE A 759 21.06 27.94 -42.53
CA PHE A 759 22.25 27.23 -42.05
C PHE A 759 23.53 27.95 -42.48
N ASP A 760 24.58 27.85 -41.68
CA ASP A 760 25.95 28.23 -42.08
C ASP A 760 26.76 26.95 -42.34
N VAL A 761 27.28 26.81 -43.57
CA VAL A 761 28.02 25.64 -44.04
C VAL A 761 29.37 26.12 -44.58
N ASP A 762 30.43 25.86 -43.82
CA ASP A 762 31.82 26.30 -44.09
C ASP A 762 31.95 27.81 -44.37
N GLY A 763 31.17 28.65 -43.66
CA GLY A 763 31.12 30.10 -43.84
C GLY A 763 30.17 30.57 -44.95
N THR A 764 29.43 29.65 -45.59
CA THR A 764 28.41 29.95 -46.60
C THR A 764 27.02 29.82 -46.01
N LYS A 765 26.24 30.91 -46.03
CA LYS A 765 24.84 30.89 -45.58
C LYS A 765 23.92 30.30 -46.64
N VAL A 766 23.12 29.31 -46.24
CA VAL A 766 22.15 28.60 -47.09
C VAL A 766 20.75 28.68 -46.45
N PRO A 767 19.76 29.31 -47.11
CA PRO A 767 18.42 29.47 -46.55
C PRO A 767 17.63 28.16 -46.54
N ILE A 768 16.72 28.01 -45.58
CA ILE A 768 15.79 26.87 -45.50
C ILE A 768 14.52 27.18 -46.28
N ALA A 769 14.22 26.36 -47.29
CA ALA A 769 12.93 26.39 -47.98
C ALA A 769 11.88 25.70 -47.10
N TRP A 770 11.06 26.48 -46.39
CA TRP A 770 9.95 26.00 -45.54
C TRP A 770 8.66 25.77 -46.33
N ALA A 771 7.84 24.82 -45.88
CA ALA A 771 6.50 24.57 -46.41
C ALA A 771 5.44 25.51 -45.82
N ASP A 772 4.52 25.99 -46.66
CA ASP A 772 3.48 26.93 -46.28
C ASP A 772 2.52 26.38 -45.21
N ALA A 773 2.15 25.10 -45.31
CA ALA A 773 1.20 24.45 -44.41
C ALA A 773 1.87 23.97 -43.10
N THR A 774 1.14 24.10 -41.99
CA THR A 774 1.41 23.37 -40.75
C THR A 774 0.52 22.13 -40.66
N THR A 775 1.00 21.07 -40.01
CA THR A 775 0.22 19.88 -39.67
C THR A 775 -0.03 19.87 -38.16
N ARG A 776 -1.20 19.44 -37.70
CA ARG A 776 -1.51 19.24 -36.27
C ARG A 776 -1.95 17.79 -36.05
N THR A 777 -1.26 17.11 -35.14
CA THR A 777 -1.59 15.75 -34.68
C THR A 777 -1.87 15.81 -33.19
N SER A 778 -2.96 15.19 -32.74
CA SER A 778 -3.37 15.18 -31.33
C SER A 778 -3.48 13.75 -30.83
N THR A 779 -2.96 13.51 -29.63
CA THR A 779 -3.21 12.31 -28.83
C THR A 779 -4.19 12.64 -27.70
N ASP A 780 -4.48 11.68 -26.83
CA ASP A 780 -5.19 11.94 -25.56
C ASP A 780 -4.40 12.83 -24.59
N THR A 781 -3.09 13.01 -24.83
CA THR A 781 -2.12 13.55 -23.87
C THR A 781 -1.51 14.89 -24.29
N THR A 782 -1.32 15.10 -25.60
CA THR A 782 -0.69 16.30 -26.16
C THR A 782 -1.30 16.66 -27.53
N SER A 783 -0.97 17.82 -28.05
CA SER A 783 -1.13 18.17 -29.46
C SER A 783 0.18 18.71 -30.02
N THR A 784 0.71 18.06 -31.05
CA THR A 784 1.94 18.47 -31.74
C THR A 784 1.58 19.17 -33.03
N VAL A 785 2.08 20.40 -33.20
CA VAL A 785 2.04 21.15 -34.46
C VAL A 785 3.42 21.05 -35.11
N THR A 786 3.48 20.72 -36.40
CA THR A 786 4.72 20.56 -37.17
C THR A 786 4.71 21.35 -38.48
N ARG A 787 5.90 21.68 -38.98
CA ARG A 787 6.16 22.32 -40.28
C ARG A 787 7.51 21.85 -40.81
N THR A 788 7.62 21.53 -42.11
CA THR A 788 8.84 20.95 -42.70
C THR A 788 9.57 21.93 -43.62
N GLY A 789 10.88 21.80 -43.76
CA GLY A 789 11.70 22.57 -44.71
C GLY A 789 13.00 21.86 -45.12
N ARG A 790 13.73 22.41 -46.11
CA ARG A 790 14.93 21.78 -46.70
C ARG A 790 16.00 22.79 -47.17
N ALA A 791 17.27 22.37 -47.15
CA ALA A 791 18.44 23.03 -47.75
C ALA A 791 19.38 21.99 -48.39
N GLU A 792 20.22 22.34 -49.37
CA GLU A 792 21.19 21.41 -50.00
C GLU A 792 22.39 22.10 -50.67
N GLY A 793 23.46 21.34 -50.97
CA GLY A 793 24.69 21.82 -51.59
C GLY A 793 25.74 20.74 -51.90
N THR A 794 27.00 21.15 -52.12
CA THR A 794 28.17 20.28 -52.44
C THR A 794 29.47 20.88 -51.91
N ILE A 795 30.44 20.05 -51.49
CA ILE A 795 31.83 20.44 -51.17
C ILE A 795 32.83 19.39 -51.70
N THR A 796 34.13 19.71 -51.66
CA THR A 796 35.22 18.82 -52.12
C THR A 796 36.37 18.83 -51.13
N VAL A 797 36.89 17.65 -50.72
CA VAL A 797 37.97 17.52 -49.73
C VAL A 797 39.02 16.52 -50.22
N ASN A 798 40.29 16.92 -50.22
CA ASN A 798 41.47 16.10 -50.58
C ASN A 798 41.34 15.29 -51.90
N GLY A 799 40.53 15.76 -52.85
CA GLY A 799 40.32 15.11 -54.15
C GLY A 799 39.05 14.26 -54.27
N HIS A 800 38.28 14.11 -53.19
CA HIS A 800 36.98 13.45 -53.17
C HIS A 800 35.83 14.47 -53.04
N GLU A 801 34.68 14.21 -53.65
CA GLU A 801 33.54 15.16 -53.75
C GLU A 801 32.30 14.67 -53.00
N GLN A 802 31.69 15.58 -52.23
CA GLN A 802 30.59 15.30 -51.31
C GLN A 802 29.39 16.22 -51.56
N ARG A 803 28.30 15.66 -52.10
CA ARG A 803 26.98 16.33 -52.14
C ARG A 803 26.28 16.22 -50.78
N TRP A 804 25.45 17.19 -50.40
CA TRP A 804 24.70 17.16 -49.14
C TRP A 804 23.29 17.75 -49.19
N VAL A 805 22.42 17.34 -48.26
CA VAL A 805 21.04 17.80 -48.03
C VAL A 805 20.77 17.90 -46.52
N ILE A 806 20.01 18.89 -46.07
CA ILE A 806 19.49 19.02 -44.70
C ILE A 806 17.96 19.12 -44.77
N ASN A 807 17.25 18.25 -44.05
CA ASN A 807 15.80 18.38 -43.82
C ASN A 807 15.54 18.94 -42.40
N VAL A 808 14.50 19.74 -42.24
CA VAL A 808 14.17 20.38 -40.95
C VAL A 808 12.69 20.17 -40.64
N THR A 809 12.37 19.76 -39.41
CA THR A 809 10.99 19.76 -38.90
C THR A 809 10.88 20.72 -37.73
N ALA A 810 10.30 21.89 -37.95
CA ALA A 810 9.91 22.77 -36.85
C ALA A 810 8.69 22.19 -36.14
N SER A 811 8.68 22.20 -34.80
CA SER A 811 7.54 21.70 -34.02
C SER A 811 7.26 22.51 -32.76
N ARG A 812 6.03 22.34 -32.24
CA ARG A 812 5.56 22.81 -30.94
C ARG A 812 4.61 21.76 -30.35
N ILE A 813 4.69 21.54 -29.04
CA ILE A 813 3.82 20.63 -28.29
C ILE A 813 2.92 21.48 -27.39
N GLU A 814 1.67 21.05 -27.21
CA GLU A 814 0.68 21.66 -26.33
C GLU A 814 0.11 20.57 -25.40
N GLY A 815 0.35 20.65 -24.09
CA GLY A 815 -0.05 19.63 -23.10
C GLY A 815 -1.55 19.62 -22.76
N ARG A 816 -2.14 18.43 -22.65
CA ARG A 816 -3.56 18.18 -22.33
C ARG A 816 -3.76 17.59 -20.94
N ILE A 817 -5.00 17.68 -20.43
CA ILE A 817 -5.40 17.07 -19.15
C ILE A 817 -5.98 15.69 -19.47
N ALA A 818 -5.31 14.61 -19.03
CA ALA A 818 -5.75 13.24 -19.28
C ALA A 818 -6.79 12.75 -18.25
N SER A 819 -6.66 13.14 -16.97
CA SER A 819 -7.72 12.89 -15.97
C SER A 819 -7.67 13.88 -14.80
N LEU A 820 -8.78 13.89 -14.05
CA LEU A 820 -8.87 14.42 -12.68
C LEU A 820 -9.08 13.25 -11.71
N ASN A 821 -8.42 13.28 -10.55
CA ASN A 821 -8.54 12.27 -9.50
C ASN A 821 -8.74 12.95 -8.14
N VAL A 822 -9.72 12.50 -7.36
CA VAL A 822 -9.85 12.91 -5.96
C VAL A 822 -8.91 12.05 -5.13
N ILE A 823 -8.02 12.66 -4.35
CA ILE A 823 -7.15 11.94 -3.42
C ILE A 823 -7.70 12.18 -2.01
N GLY A 824 -8.19 11.11 -1.39
CA GLY A 824 -8.56 11.10 0.03
C GLY A 824 -7.42 10.56 0.88
N THR A 825 -7.20 11.15 2.05
CA THR A 825 -6.23 10.70 3.05
C THR A 825 -6.95 10.49 4.38
N ASP A 826 -6.85 9.28 4.93
CA ASP A 826 -7.50 8.90 6.19
C ASP A 826 -6.83 9.53 7.43
N SER A 827 -7.29 9.15 8.62
CA SER A 827 -6.71 9.60 9.91
C SER A 827 -5.29 9.11 10.18
N ASN A 828 -4.86 8.05 9.49
CA ASN A 828 -3.60 7.35 9.71
C ASN A 828 -2.52 7.82 8.71
N GLY A 829 -2.92 8.54 7.67
CA GLY A 829 -2.06 9.03 6.58
C GLY A 829 -2.14 8.21 5.30
N SER A 830 -2.97 7.16 5.25
CA SER A 830 -3.15 6.31 4.07
C SER A 830 -3.87 7.10 2.97
N ALA A 831 -3.27 7.18 1.79
CA ALA A 831 -3.85 7.88 0.63
C ALA A 831 -4.57 6.90 -0.32
N SER A 832 -5.79 7.24 -0.72
CA SER A 832 -6.59 6.53 -1.73
C SER A 832 -6.98 7.47 -2.86
N ALA A 833 -6.79 7.03 -4.10
CA ALA A 833 -7.15 7.79 -5.30
C ALA A 833 -8.48 7.30 -5.88
N TYR A 834 -9.44 8.20 -5.99
CA TYR A 834 -10.75 7.99 -6.60
C TYR A 834 -10.77 8.69 -7.97
N ALA A 835 -10.75 7.91 -9.04
CA ALA A 835 -10.81 8.43 -10.41
C ALA A 835 -12.16 9.12 -10.68
N ILE A 836 -12.18 10.06 -11.63
CA ILE A 836 -13.41 10.67 -12.13
C ILE A 836 -13.79 10.00 -13.45
N ASP A 837 -14.79 9.12 -13.39
CA ASP A 837 -15.33 8.43 -14.56
C ASP A 837 -15.85 9.42 -15.61
N GLY A 838 -15.47 9.21 -16.88
CA GLY A 838 -15.96 10.01 -18.01
C GLY A 838 -15.48 11.46 -18.05
N PHE A 839 -14.25 11.73 -17.60
CA PHE A 839 -13.64 13.06 -17.69
C PHE A 839 -13.55 13.60 -19.14
N ASP A 840 -13.98 14.85 -19.35
CA ASP A 840 -13.86 15.65 -20.58
C ASP A 840 -13.32 17.04 -20.21
N GLU A 841 -12.30 17.53 -20.92
CA GLU A 841 -11.70 18.87 -20.73
C GLU A 841 -12.70 20.04 -20.88
N LYS A 842 -13.88 19.81 -21.47
CA LYS A 842 -14.97 20.80 -21.58
C LYS A 842 -15.91 20.82 -20.37
N THR A 843 -15.93 19.76 -19.57
CA THR A 843 -16.85 19.61 -18.43
C THR A 843 -16.16 20.11 -17.16
N THR A 844 -16.72 21.17 -16.56
CA THR A 844 -16.10 21.91 -15.45
C THR A 844 -16.61 21.51 -14.06
N GLU A 845 -17.66 20.69 -13.96
CA GLU A 845 -18.20 20.21 -12.68
C GLU A 845 -18.41 18.70 -12.66
N TYR A 846 -17.93 18.04 -11.60
CA TYR A 846 -18.06 16.60 -11.38
C TYR A 846 -18.59 16.29 -9.97
N THR A 847 -19.00 15.04 -9.75
CA THR A 847 -19.38 14.49 -8.44
C THR A 847 -18.75 13.11 -8.27
N VAL A 848 -18.09 12.89 -7.13
CA VAL A 848 -17.66 11.56 -6.65
C VAL A 848 -18.51 11.24 -5.42
N THR A 849 -18.95 9.99 -5.26
CA THR A 849 -19.74 9.56 -4.08
C THR A 849 -19.04 8.41 -3.37
N LEU A 850 -18.70 8.62 -2.10
CA LEU A 850 -18.00 7.65 -1.24
C LEU A 850 -18.94 7.08 -0.17
N ASP A 851 -18.52 6.07 0.58
CA ASP A 851 -19.27 5.65 1.78
C ASP A 851 -19.10 6.68 2.91
N SER A 852 -20.00 6.63 3.88
CA SER A 852 -20.01 7.41 5.11
C SER A 852 -18.72 7.36 5.93
N THR A 853 -17.97 6.24 5.86
CA THR A 853 -16.68 6.06 6.55
C THR A 853 -15.68 7.15 6.20
N HIS A 854 -15.66 7.59 4.94
CA HIS A 854 -14.71 8.58 4.41
C HIS A 854 -15.06 10.03 4.75
N VAL A 855 -16.12 10.29 5.53
CA VAL A 855 -16.54 11.65 5.88
C VAL A 855 -15.49 12.40 6.71
N GLY A 856 -14.62 11.68 7.43
CA GLY A 856 -13.51 12.23 8.20
C GLY A 856 -12.29 12.62 7.37
N ASP A 857 -12.12 12.03 6.18
CA ASP A 857 -10.87 12.08 5.41
C ASP A 857 -10.54 13.49 4.91
N ARG A 858 -9.24 13.74 4.72
CA ARG A 858 -8.70 14.97 4.10
C ARG A 858 -8.70 14.77 2.59
N PHE A 859 -9.26 15.70 1.83
CA PHE A 859 -9.42 15.54 0.38
C PHE A 859 -8.69 16.60 -0.43
N THR A 860 -7.96 16.17 -1.44
CA THR A 860 -7.32 17.03 -2.45
C THR A 860 -7.74 16.61 -3.86
N LEU A 861 -7.57 17.51 -4.83
CA LEU A 861 -7.89 17.26 -6.25
C LEU A 861 -6.60 17.23 -7.05
N GLY A 862 -6.16 16.03 -7.40
CA GLY A 862 -5.07 15.79 -8.34
C GLY A 862 -5.54 15.81 -9.79
N PHE A 863 -4.59 15.96 -10.70
CA PHE A 863 -4.80 15.79 -12.13
C PHE A 863 -3.64 15.00 -12.72
N LYS A 864 -3.86 14.35 -13.86
CA LYS A 864 -2.82 13.69 -14.64
C LYS A 864 -2.65 14.43 -15.97
N SER A 865 -1.55 15.16 -16.13
CA SER A 865 -0.93 15.40 -17.44
C SER A 865 -0.17 14.14 -17.87
N ALA A 866 0.24 14.05 -19.13
CA ALA A 866 0.99 12.89 -19.61
C ALA A 866 2.09 13.29 -20.61
N ALA A 867 3.34 13.02 -20.18
CA ALA A 867 4.63 13.41 -20.77
C ALA A 867 5.04 14.88 -20.59
N ASP A 868 6.34 15.09 -20.36
CA ASP A 868 6.97 16.40 -20.18
C ASP A 868 7.15 17.12 -21.53
N GLY A 869 6.67 18.36 -21.63
CA GLY A 869 6.79 19.17 -22.85
C GLY A 869 5.72 20.25 -22.97
N ASP A 870 6.00 21.42 -22.39
CA ASP A 870 5.08 22.55 -22.21
C ASP A 870 3.80 22.17 -21.42
N ASP A 871 3.97 22.16 -20.09
CA ASP A 871 3.04 21.63 -19.08
C ASP A 871 1.61 22.19 -19.08
N VAL A 872 0.69 21.39 -18.54
CA VAL A 872 -0.63 21.85 -18.08
C VAL A 872 -0.44 22.93 -17.00
N THR A 873 -0.80 24.16 -17.33
CA THR A 873 -0.56 25.33 -16.46
C THR A 873 -1.52 25.34 -15.27
N GLN A 874 -1.03 24.90 -14.10
CA GLN A 874 -1.78 25.01 -12.85
C GLN A 874 -1.79 26.46 -12.34
N GLY A 875 -3.00 27.03 -12.25
CA GLY A 875 -3.19 28.38 -11.72
C GLY A 875 -3.11 28.43 -10.19
N LYS A 876 -3.11 29.65 -9.61
CA LYS A 876 -3.15 29.86 -8.15
C LYS A 876 -4.22 28.98 -7.50
N ALA A 877 -3.83 28.31 -6.42
CA ALA A 877 -4.68 27.45 -5.61
C ALA A 877 -6.00 28.15 -5.24
N ILE A 878 -7.07 27.37 -5.25
CA ILE A 878 -8.42 27.81 -4.89
C ILE A 878 -8.76 27.03 -3.62
N ALA A 879 -9.12 27.73 -2.54
CA ALA A 879 -9.54 27.06 -1.31
C ALA A 879 -10.76 26.17 -1.57
N SER A 880 -10.70 24.92 -1.12
CA SER A 880 -11.84 24.01 -1.15
C SER A 880 -13.00 24.58 -0.32
N GLY A 881 -14.22 24.40 -0.80
CA GLY A 881 -15.43 24.72 -0.04
C GLY A 881 -16.01 23.49 0.67
N LEU A 882 -17.02 23.72 1.49
CA LEU A 882 -17.80 22.67 2.14
C LEU A 882 -19.30 22.93 1.92
N GLY A 883 -19.99 21.94 1.35
CA GLY A 883 -21.41 21.97 1.03
C GLY A 883 -22.27 21.19 2.02
N ALA A 884 -23.57 21.06 1.71
CA ALA A 884 -24.51 20.31 2.54
C ALA A 884 -24.06 18.86 2.78
N ASN A 885 -24.39 18.31 3.95
CA ASN A 885 -24.03 16.95 4.38
C ASN A 885 -22.51 16.68 4.31
N ALA A 886 -21.71 17.64 4.77
CA ALA A 886 -20.23 17.61 4.77
C ALA A 886 -19.55 17.46 3.40
N THR A 887 -20.28 17.59 2.29
CA THR A 887 -19.77 17.47 0.90
C THR A 887 -18.54 18.35 0.70
N ARG A 888 -17.40 17.78 0.28
CA ARG A 888 -16.21 18.59 -0.06
C ARG A 888 -16.36 19.16 -1.46
N ILE A 889 -16.07 20.45 -1.64
CA ILE A 889 -16.13 21.14 -2.93
C ILE A 889 -14.70 21.51 -3.33
N LEU A 890 -14.00 20.56 -3.94
CA LEU A 890 -12.60 20.70 -4.35
C LEU A 890 -12.52 21.49 -5.65
N LYS A 891 -11.50 22.35 -5.81
CA LYS A 891 -11.34 23.18 -7.02
C LYS A 891 -9.88 23.26 -7.46
N VAL A 892 -9.65 23.10 -8.76
CA VAL A 892 -8.34 23.28 -9.39
C VAL A 892 -8.47 24.15 -10.63
N ARG A 893 -7.45 24.98 -10.92
CA ARG A 893 -7.35 25.73 -12.18
C ARG A 893 -6.26 25.13 -13.04
N LEU A 894 -6.59 24.68 -14.24
CA LEU A 894 -5.68 24.04 -15.19
C LEU A 894 -5.93 24.63 -16.58
N ASN A 895 -4.87 25.09 -17.27
CA ASN A 895 -4.97 25.77 -18.57
C ASN A 895 -6.00 26.91 -18.57
N GLY A 896 -6.02 27.70 -17.49
CA GLY A 896 -6.95 28.81 -17.24
C GLY A 896 -8.35 28.40 -16.75
N THR A 897 -8.87 27.25 -17.20
CA THR A 897 -10.17 26.69 -16.82
C THR A 897 -10.20 26.27 -15.35
N VAL A 898 -11.33 26.49 -14.67
CA VAL A 898 -11.55 26.02 -13.28
C VAL A 898 -12.46 24.79 -13.29
N TYR A 899 -11.96 23.69 -12.73
CA TYR A 899 -12.70 22.45 -12.53
C TYR A 899 -13.12 22.35 -11.05
N THR A 900 -14.35 21.92 -10.81
CA THR A 900 -14.93 21.72 -9.48
C THR A 900 -15.36 20.26 -9.31
N VAL A 901 -15.00 19.64 -8.18
CA VAL A 901 -15.37 18.26 -7.88
C VAL A 901 -16.05 18.19 -6.51
N ASN A 902 -17.26 17.64 -6.50
CA ASN A 902 -18.10 17.51 -5.32
C ASN A 902 -17.95 16.09 -4.74
N VAL A 903 -17.22 15.93 -3.64
CA VAL A 903 -17.10 14.66 -2.92
C VAL A 903 -18.25 14.54 -1.94
N LYS A 904 -19.24 13.70 -2.28
CA LYS A 904 -20.44 13.43 -1.48
C LYS A 904 -20.27 12.13 -0.70
N PHE A 905 -20.91 12.05 0.46
CA PHE A 905 -20.88 10.87 1.32
C PHE A 905 -22.25 10.20 1.35
N SER A 906 -22.25 8.88 1.22
CA SER A 906 -23.43 8.05 1.41
C SER A 906 -23.92 8.14 2.85
N LYS A 907 -25.21 7.88 3.09
CA LYS A 907 -25.70 7.73 4.47
C LYS A 907 -25.13 6.45 5.08
N PRO A 908 -24.74 6.44 6.37
CA PRO A 908 -24.35 5.22 7.06
C PRO A 908 -25.41 4.13 6.92
N LYS A 909 -24.98 2.91 6.59
CA LYS A 909 -25.85 1.73 6.65
C LYS A 909 -26.04 1.38 8.14
N PRO A 910 -27.28 1.16 8.64
CA PRO A 910 -27.47 0.76 10.03
C PRO A 910 -26.76 -0.57 10.32
N THR A 911 -25.89 -0.60 11.32
CA THR A 911 -25.29 -1.83 11.82
C THR A 911 -26.37 -2.71 12.45
N VAL A 912 -26.43 -3.99 12.06
CA VAL A 912 -27.49 -4.91 12.49
C VAL A 912 -26.96 -5.82 13.59
N ASP A 913 -27.17 -5.41 14.84
CA ASP A 913 -26.69 -6.07 16.07
C ASP A 913 -27.78 -6.89 16.77
N ASN A 914 -27.44 -7.62 17.85
CA ASN A 914 -28.40 -8.34 18.71
C ASN A 914 -29.43 -9.21 17.94
N THR A 915 -28.99 -9.89 16.88
CA THR A 915 -29.88 -10.58 15.92
C THR A 915 -30.59 -11.82 16.47
N ALA A 916 -30.08 -12.45 17.53
CA ALA A 916 -30.76 -13.56 18.20
C ALA A 916 -32.06 -13.10 18.89
N ALA A 917 -32.14 -11.82 19.29
CA ALA A 917 -33.31 -11.24 19.94
C ALA A 917 -34.38 -10.69 18.96
N ARG A 918 -34.33 -11.09 17.67
CA ARG A 918 -35.34 -10.68 16.68
C ARG A 918 -36.75 -11.16 17.04
N LEU A 919 -37.74 -10.31 16.85
CA LEU A 919 -39.15 -10.73 16.81
C LEU A 919 -39.47 -11.41 15.47
N SER A 920 -40.47 -12.29 15.46
CA SER A 920 -41.02 -12.89 14.24
C SER A 920 -42.01 -11.95 13.53
N GLY A 921 -42.72 -11.12 14.30
CA GLY A 921 -43.67 -10.15 13.77
C GLY A 921 -44.16 -9.15 14.83
N ILE A 922 -44.65 -8.00 14.39
CA ILE A 922 -45.53 -7.14 15.19
C ILE A 922 -46.88 -7.09 14.47
N TYR A 923 -47.95 -7.44 15.18
CA TYR A 923 -49.30 -7.51 14.61
C TYR A 923 -50.19 -6.41 15.18
N VAL A 924 -50.99 -5.77 14.33
CA VAL A 924 -51.85 -4.64 14.64
C VAL A 924 -53.30 -4.98 14.34
N ASN A 925 -54.17 -4.77 15.33
CA ASN A 925 -55.61 -4.88 15.20
C ASN A 925 -56.24 -3.49 15.32
N TYR A 926 -56.77 -2.97 14.21
CA TYR A 926 -57.30 -1.62 14.09
C TYR A 926 -58.70 -1.44 14.70
N ASP A 927 -59.37 -2.52 15.11
CA ASP A 927 -60.60 -2.47 15.91
C ASP A 927 -60.34 -2.25 17.42
N GLY A 928 -59.07 -2.31 17.86
CA GLY A 928 -58.69 -2.20 19.27
C GLY A 928 -59.03 -3.42 20.13
N LYS A 929 -59.52 -4.49 19.52
CA LYS A 929 -59.86 -5.76 20.18
C LYS A 929 -58.58 -6.53 20.52
N ALA A 930 -58.52 -7.13 21.71
CA ALA A 930 -57.37 -7.92 22.20
C ALA A 930 -57.27 -9.31 21.54
N VAL A 931 -57.18 -9.34 20.21
CA VAL A 931 -56.96 -10.53 19.38
C VAL A 931 -55.97 -10.19 18.26
N LYS A 932 -55.14 -11.16 17.85
CA LYS A 932 -54.09 -11.00 16.82
C LYS A 932 -54.69 -10.43 15.53
N GLY A 933 -54.12 -9.32 15.05
CA GLY A 933 -54.54 -8.63 13.83
C GLY A 933 -53.65 -8.97 12.62
N GLN A 934 -53.54 -8.02 11.70
CA GLN A 934 -52.66 -8.12 10.53
C GLN A 934 -51.20 -7.82 10.93
N LEU A 935 -50.22 -8.27 10.16
CA LEU A 935 -48.82 -7.87 10.34
C LEU A 935 -48.69 -6.35 10.09
N ILE A 936 -47.83 -5.65 10.83
CA ILE A 936 -47.61 -4.22 10.68
C ILE A 936 -47.05 -3.85 9.29
N ASP A 937 -47.53 -2.76 8.71
CA ASP A 937 -47.04 -2.26 7.43
C ASP A 937 -45.53 -1.97 7.49
N GLY A 938 -44.81 -2.42 6.45
CA GLY A 938 -43.35 -2.25 6.37
C GLY A 938 -42.53 -3.14 7.32
N TRP A 939 -43.11 -4.22 7.87
CA TRP A 939 -42.42 -5.13 8.78
C TRP A 939 -41.05 -5.61 8.27
N ASN A 940 -40.02 -5.34 9.07
CA ASN A 940 -38.66 -5.84 8.94
C ASN A 940 -38.11 -6.07 10.37
N PRO A 941 -37.59 -7.26 10.71
CA PRO A 941 -37.12 -7.54 12.07
C PRO A 941 -35.96 -6.65 12.54
N ASP A 942 -35.28 -5.95 11.63
CA ASP A 942 -34.20 -4.98 11.95
C ASP A 942 -34.66 -3.52 11.98
N ILE A 943 -35.91 -3.22 11.64
CA ILE A 943 -36.52 -1.93 11.95
C ILE A 943 -37.03 -1.99 13.39
N LEU A 944 -36.44 -1.18 14.27
CA LEU A 944 -36.79 -1.13 15.69
C LEU A 944 -37.86 -0.09 16.03
N THR A 945 -38.24 0.81 15.11
CA THR A 945 -39.26 1.85 15.37
C THR A 945 -40.30 1.89 14.26
N TYR A 946 -41.58 1.77 14.63
CA TYR A 946 -42.73 1.80 13.73
C TYR A 946 -43.69 2.93 14.07
N THR A 947 -44.29 3.54 13.05
CA THR A 947 -45.35 4.54 13.20
C THR A 947 -46.65 4.03 12.58
N ILE A 948 -47.74 4.07 13.35
CA ILE A 948 -49.10 3.72 12.89
C ILE A 948 -49.94 5.00 12.88
N THR A 949 -50.35 5.46 11.71
CA THR A 949 -51.23 6.64 11.59
C THR A 949 -52.70 6.23 11.60
N LEU A 950 -53.51 6.87 12.44
CA LEU A 950 -54.96 6.69 12.55
C LEU A 950 -55.68 7.98 12.17
N LYS A 951 -56.82 7.89 11.50
CA LYS A 951 -57.69 9.06 11.26
C LYS A 951 -58.24 9.61 12.58
N ASP A 952 -58.61 10.89 12.61
CA ASP A 952 -59.35 11.45 13.73
C ASP A 952 -60.66 10.68 14.00
N GLY A 953 -61.06 10.62 15.27
CA GLY A 953 -62.23 9.86 15.74
C GLY A 953 -62.12 8.33 15.66
N ALA A 954 -61.08 7.76 15.03
CA ALA A 954 -60.94 6.31 14.87
C ALA A 954 -60.78 5.56 16.21
N ALA A 955 -61.10 4.25 16.20
CA ALA A 955 -60.85 3.37 17.34
C ALA A 955 -59.38 3.36 17.77
N GLY A 956 -59.10 2.86 18.97
CA GLY A 956 -57.73 2.54 19.37
C GLY A 956 -57.21 1.32 18.62
N VAL A 957 -55.88 1.17 18.48
CA VAL A 957 -55.28 -0.11 18.02
C VAL A 957 -54.93 -1.00 19.20
N TYR A 958 -54.92 -2.32 18.95
CA TYR A 958 -54.25 -3.31 19.80
C TYR A 958 -53.01 -3.81 19.06
N VAL A 959 -51.86 -3.82 19.74
CA VAL A 959 -50.56 -4.22 19.17
C VAL A 959 -50.04 -5.45 19.92
N LEU A 960 -49.59 -6.45 19.16
CA LEU A 960 -49.10 -7.73 19.66
C LEU A 960 -47.75 -8.07 18.99
N PRO A 961 -46.61 -7.92 19.69
CA PRO A 961 -45.35 -8.49 19.24
C PRO A 961 -45.35 -10.02 19.40
N GLU A 962 -44.76 -10.72 18.45
CA GLU A 962 -44.62 -12.18 18.41
C GLU A 962 -43.13 -12.54 18.32
N ALA A 963 -42.65 -13.36 19.26
CA ALA A 963 -41.27 -13.80 19.33
C ALA A 963 -41.11 -15.26 18.86
N PRO A 964 -39.95 -15.62 18.30
CA PRO A 964 -39.60 -17.00 18.01
C PRO A 964 -39.31 -17.78 19.31
N GLU A 965 -39.18 -19.10 19.19
CA GLU A 965 -38.73 -19.96 20.28
C GLU A 965 -37.34 -19.52 20.79
N GLY A 966 -37.12 -19.57 22.10
CA GLY A 966 -35.89 -19.09 22.75
C GLY A 966 -35.82 -17.57 23.01
N VAL A 967 -36.79 -16.78 22.54
CA VAL A 967 -36.86 -15.34 22.77
C VAL A 967 -38.04 -14.97 23.68
N THR A 968 -37.77 -14.18 24.70
CA THR A 968 -38.78 -13.61 25.62
C THR A 968 -39.10 -12.15 25.24
N VAL A 969 -40.26 -11.63 25.64
CA VAL A 969 -40.68 -10.25 25.37
C VAL A 969 -41.29 -9.60 26.61
N LYS A 970 -40.87 -8.37 26.92
CA LYS A 970 -41.36 -7.55 28.03
C LYS A 970 -41.80 -6.18 27.50
N ALA A 971 -43.05 -5.81 27.76
CA ALA A 971 -43.55 -4.46 27.47
C ALA A 971 -43.04 -3.43 28.50
N SER A 972 -42.75 -2.23 28.03
CA SER A 972 -42.49 -1.03 28.83
C SER A 972 -43.78 -0.29 29.19
N ASP A 973 -43.69 0.74 30.03
CA ASP A 973 -44.78 1.66 30.29
C ASP A 973 -45.26 2.38 29.02
N VAL A 974 -46.52 2.82 29.01
CA VAL A 974 -47.10 3.59 27.91
C VAL A 974 -46.81 5.07 28.11
N LYS A 975 -46.29 5.73 27.08
CA LYS A 975 -46.05 7.18 27.00
C LYS A 975 -47.01 7.80 26.00
N GLN A 976 -47.76 8.83 26.40
CA GLN A 976 -48.53 9.69 25.49
C GLN A 976 -47.76 10.98 25.26
N THR A 977 -47.76 11.53 24.04
CA THR A 977 -47.12 12.83 23.71
C THR A 977 -48.00 13.54 22.69
N GLY A 978 -48.64 14.65 23.09
CA GLY A 978 -49.64 15.34 22.26
C GLY A 978 -50.75 14.39 21.73
N TYR A 979 -50.79 14.20 20.41
CA TYR A 979 -51.73 13.30 19.72
C TYR A 979 -51.18 11.89 19.45
N SER A 980 -49.95 11.61 19.89
CA SER A 980 -49.29 10.30 19.76
C SER A 980 -49.33 9.48 21.06
N THR A 981 -49.28 8.16 20.92
CA THR A 981 -49.14 7.18 22.01
C THR A 981 -48.08 6.17 21.63
N GLU A 982 -47.09 5.99 22.48
CA GLU A 982 -45.89 5.20 22.26
C GLU A 982 -45.78 4.12 23.33
N GLN A 983 -45.51 2.88 22.91
CA GLN A 983 -45.07 1.81 23.80
C GLN A 983 -43.86 1.13 23.17
N SER A 984 -42.95 0.64 24.02
CA SER A 984 -41.85 -0.21 23.59
C SER A 984 -41.93 -1.60 24.20
N TRP A 985 -41.30 -2.56 23.53
CA TRP A 985 -41.16 -3.94 23.98
C TRP A 985 -39.70 -4.35 23.83
N THR A 986 -39.07 -4.71 24.93
CA THR A 986 -37.74 -5.33 24.92
C THR A 986 -37.90 -6.83 24.72
N SER A 987 -37.36 -7.36 23.64
CA SER A 987 -37.13 -8.79 23.46
C SER A 987 -35.76 -9.18 24.01
N THR A 988 -35.63 -10.41 24.50
CA THR A 988 -34.36 -10.93 25.05
C THR A 988 -34.21 -12.42 24.74
N ALA A 989 -33.11 -12.78 24.09
CA ALA A 989 -32.78 -14.14 23.68
C ALA A 989 -32.07 -14.93 24.79
N SER A 990 -32.05 -16.25 24.67
CA SER A 990 -31.41 -17.16 25.64
C SER A 990 -29.89 -16.98 25.80
N ASN A 991 -29.22 -16.30 24.86
CA ASN A 991 -27.79 -15.96 24.95
C ASN A 991 -27.52 -14.59 25.60
N GLY A 992 -28.56 -13.85 26.02
CA GLY A 992 -28.45 -12.53 26.64
C GLY A 992 -28.54 -11.34 25.68
N GLU A 993 -28.55 -11.56 24.36
CA GLU A 993 -28.84 -10.49 23.40
C GLU A 993 -30.24 -9.90 23.64
N SER A 994 -30.40 -8.60 23.42
CA SER A 994 -31.69 -7.93 23.57
C SER A 994 -31.89 -6.83 22.52
N ARG A 995 -33.16 -6.62 22.13
CA ARG A 995 -33.58 -5.55 21.22
C ARG A 995 -34.81 -4.87 21.79
N THR A 996 -34.99 -3.58 21.54
CA THR A 996 -36.19 -2.85 21.99
C THR A 996 -36.91 -2.29 20.77
N TYR A 997 -38.12 -2.79 20.54
CA TYR A 997 -39.01 -2.34 19.48
C TYR A 997 -39.96 -1.28 20.00
N VAL A 998 -40.12 -0.17 19.29
CA VAL A 998 -41.00 0.96 19.63
C VAL A 998 -42.11 1.03 18.60
N VAL A 999 -43.37 1.10 19.05
CA VAL A 999 -44.51 1.39 18.17
C VAL A 999 -45.17 2.67 18.65
N ARG A 1000 -45.15 3.70 17.78
CA ARG A 1000 -45.82 4.98 17.99
C ARG A 1000 -47.11 5.03 17.16
N VAL A 1001 -48.23 5.08 17.85
CA VAL A 1001 -49.55 5.32 17.27
C VAL A 1001 -49.79 6.83 17.22
N VAL A 1002 -49.89 7.41 16.03
CA VAL A 1002 -50.19 8.84 15.82
C VAL A 1002 -51.63 8.95 15.34
N ARG A 1003 -52.42 9.83 15.95
CA ARG A 1003 -53.71 10.23 15.37
C ARG A 1003 -53.49 11.43 14.45
N ASP A 1004 -54.22 11.48 13.35
CA ASP A 1004 -54.25 12.61 12.43
C ASP A 1004 -54.63 13.90 13.18
N HIS A 1005 -53.83 14.94 12.99
CA HIS A 1005 -53.96 16.24 13.61
C HIS A 1005 -53.25 17.34 12.80
N GLU A 1006 -53.02 17.14 11.48
CA GLU A 1006 -52.24 18.07 10.64
C GLU A 1006 -52.82 19.51 10.62
N SER A 1007 -54.12 19.66 10.86
CA SER A 1007 -54.78 20.96 10.99
C SER A 1007 -54.49 21.70 12.31
N THR A 1008 -53.92 21.02 13.31
CA THR A 1008 -53.64 21.53 14.66
C THR A 1008 -52.37 20.86 15.25
N PRO A 1009 -51.19 21.10 14.67
CA PRO A 1009 -49.91 20.62 15.21
C PRO A 1009 -49.68 21.13 16.64
N THR A 1010 -48.84 20.44 17.41
CA THR A 1010 -48.39 20.92 18.72
C THR A 1010 -47.49 22.15 18.61
N ALA A 1011 -47.24 22.81 19.74
CA ALA A 1011 -46.31 23.93 19.83
C ALA A 1011 -44.87 23.52 19.44
N ASP A 1012 -44.43 22.30 19.77
CA ASP A 1012 -43.11 21.81 19.39
C ASP A 1012 -43.04 21.36 17.93
N GLU A 1013 -44.11 20.82 17.35
CA GLU A 1013 -44.22 20.50 15.92
C GLU A 1013 -44.26 21.76 15.05
N SER A 1014 -44.89 22.82 15.57
CA SER A 1014 -44.93 24.15 14.93
C SER A 1014 -43.61 24.92 15.06
N PHE A 1015 -42.71 24.50 15.96
CA PHE A 1015 -41.46 25.21 16.21
C PHE A 1015 -40.37 24.82 15.20
N VAL A 1016 -39.79 25.83 14.56
CA VAL A 1016 -38.62 25.71 13.68
C VAL A 1016 -37.58 26.72 14.15
N PRO A 1017 -36.37 26.29 14.56
CA PRO A 1017 -35.29 27.21 14.90
C PRO A 1017 -34.92 28.14 13.74
N GLU A 1018 -34.52 29.37 14.04
CA GLU A 1018 -33.84 30.22 13.05
C GLU A 1018 -32.50 29.57 12.63
N GLY A 1019 -32.09 29.81 11.40
CA GLY A 1019 -30.82 29.30 10.87
C GLY A 1019 -29.61 29.78 11.68
N ALA A 1020 -28.61 28.89 11.81
CA ALA A 1020 -27.40 29.16 12.59
C ALA A 1020 -26.61 30.36 12.02
N LYS A 1021 -26.13 31.24 12.91
CA LYS A 1021 -25.40 32.47 12.55
C LYS A 1021 -23.91 32.37 12.87
N ASP A 1022 -23.07 32.72 11.90
CA ASP A 1022 -21.65 33.02 12.16
C ASP A 1022 -21.50 34.51 12.47
N LEU A 1023 -20.83 34.82 13.59
CA LEU A 1023 -20.69 36.17 14.14
C LEU A 1023 -19.22 36.62 14.23
N ASP A 1024 -18.32 36.08 13.42
CA ASP A 1024 -16.90 36.50 13.38
C ASP A 1024 -16.26 36.41 11.99
N GLY A 1025 -15.88 35.20 11.52
CA GLY A 1025 -15.31 34.94 10.19
C GLY A 1025 -14.02 35.67 9.82
N THR A 1026 -13.42 36.45 10.74
CA THR A 1026 -12.39 37.45 10.44
C THR A 1026 -11.21 37.43 11.41
N THR A 1027 -11.36 36.86 12.59
CA THR A 1027 -10.26 36.62 13.52
C THR A 1027 -9.30 35.55 12.96
N PRO A 1028 -7.98 35.77 12.90
CA PRO A 1028 -7.02 34.75 12.46
C PRO A 1028 -7.10 33.45 13.26
N ALA A 1029 -7.02 32.31 12.57
CA ALA A 1029 -7.01 30.99 13.19
C ALA A 1029 -5.69 30.72 13.95
N PRO A 1030 -5.70 29.90 15.02
CA PRO A 1030 -4.49 29.54 15.76
C PRO A 1030 -3.52 28.65 14.95
N SER A 1031 -4.01 27.95 13.93
CA SER A 1031 -3.20 27.24 12.92
C SER A 1031 -3.99 27.05 11.62
N GLN A 1032 -3.30 26.69 10.53
CA GLN A 1032 -3.95 26.42 9.24
C GLN A 1032 -4.83 25.15 9.26
N ALA A 1033 -4.52 24.19 10.12
CA ALA A 1033 -5.30 22.96 10.31
C ALA A 1033 -6.37 23.07 11.42
N ALA A 1034 -6.62 24.27 11.95
CA ALA A 1034 -7.56 24.48 13.05
C ALA A 1034 -9.02 24.27 12.60
N THR A 1035 -9.64 23.19 13.07
CA THR A 1035 -11.08 22.88 12.89
C THR A 1035 -11.95 23.31 14.08
N GLY A 1036 -11.35 23.67 15.21
CA GLY A 1036 -12.06 24.25 16.35
C GLY A 1036 -12.58 25.66 16.04
N LEU A 1037 -13.83 25.95 16.40
CA LEU A 1037 -14.43 27.27 16.29
C LEU A 1037 -14.02 28.17 17.47
N LYS A 1038 -13.94 29.48 17.25
CA LYS A 1038 -13.56 30.49 18.26
C LYS A 1038 -14.56 30.52 19.43
N ALA A 1039 -15.84 30.33 19.13
CA ALA A 1039 -16.90 30.13 20.13
C ALA A 1039 -18.13 29.46 19.49
N ILE A 1040 -18.93 28.80 20.33
CA ILE A 1040 -20.29 28.33 20.04
C ILE A 1040 -21.19 28.86 21.15
N GLY A 1041 -22.49 29.08 20.88
CA GLY A 1041 -23.43 29.57 21.87
C GLY A 1041 -24.75 30.00 21.25
N TYR A 1042 -25.30 31.12 21.72
CA TYR A 1042 -26.51 31.70 21.16
C TYR A 1042 -26.43 33.23 21.09
N GLU A 1043 -27.18 33.80 20.15
CA GLU A 1043 -27.47 35.23 20.06
C GLU A 1043 -28.87 35.49 20.65
N LEU A 1044 -28.99 36.51 21.50
CA LEU A 1044 -30.27 37.04 21.99
C LEU A 1044 -30.17 38.56 22.06
N ASP A 1045 -31.15 39.27 21.47
CA ASP A 1045 -31.19 40.74 21.40
C ASP A 1045 -29.88 41.40 20.91
N GLY A 1046 -29.21 40.76 19.93
CA GLY A 1046 -27.92 41.20 19.38
C GLY A 1046 -26.69 40.88 20.25
N ASN A 1047 -26.87 40.21 21.38
CA ASN A 1047 -25.79 39.84 22.30
C ASN A 1047 -25.46 38.35 22.18
N PHE A 1048 -24.20 38.04 21.89
CA PHE A 1048 -23.70 36.67 21.80
C PHE A 1048 -23.26 36.13 23.17
N THR A 1049 -23.89 35.05 23.64
CA THR A 1049 -23.54 34.33 24.86
C THR A 1049 -22.78 33.04 24.52
N PRO A 1050 -21.48 32.93 24.82
CA PRO A 1050 -20.70 31.73 24.54
C PRO A 1050 -21.00 30.60 25.54
N MET A 1051 -21.06 29.36 25.04
CA MET A 1051 -21.30 28.14 25.81
C MET A 1051 -20.14 27.16 25.61
N SER A 1052 -19.71 26.50 26.69
CA SER A 1052 -18.52 25.61 26.69
C SER A 1052 -18.85 24.14 26.41
N GLY A 1053 -20.03 23.66 26.79
CA GLY A 1053 -20.44 22.26 26.67
C GLY A 1053 -21.24 21.95 25.39
N ASP A 1054 -21.23 20.68 24.99
CA ASP A 1054 -21.95 20.14 23.82
C ASP A 1054 -23.46 19.97 24.02
N SER A 1055 -24.00 20.41 25.16
CA SER A 1055 -25.45 20.48 25.40
C SER A 1055 -25.80 21.74 26.17
N PHE A 1056 -26.71 22.57 25.64
CA PHE A 1056 -27.19 23.77 26.33
C PHE A 1056 -28.64 24.15 25.98
N GLN A 1057 -29.17 25.12 26.73
CA GLN A 1057 -30.50 25.68 26.55
C GLN A 1057 -30.40 27.04 25.83
N ILE A 1058 -31.39 27.35 24.99
CA ILE A 1058 -31.57 28.68 24.40
C ILE A 1058 -32.88 29.27 24.92
N PRO A 1059 -32.86 30.48 25.53
CA PRO A 1059 -34.08 31.17 25.97
C PRO A 1059 -35.03 31.54 24.82
N GLU A 1060 -36.29 31.83 25.15
CA GLU A 1060 -37.30 32.23 24.18
C GLU A 1060 -36.86 33.47 23.39
N GLY A 1061 -36.87 33.38 22.05
CA GLY A 1061 -36.40 34.42 21.15
C GLY A 1061 -34.90 34.40 20.80
N GLY A 1062 -34.10 33.52 21.42
CA GLY A 1062 -32.69 33.35 21.08
C GLY A 1062 -32.45 32.43 19.88
N THR A 1063 -31.31 32.56 19.22
CA THR A 1063 -30.91 31.77 18.04
C THR A 1063 -29.52 31.15 18.22
N PHE A 1064 -29.33 29.91 17.76
CA PHE A 1064 -28.03 29.24 17.83
C PHE A 1064 -26.99 29.97 16.97
N ALA A 1065 -25.83 30.26 17.56
CA ALA A 1065 -24.79 31.05 16.91
C ALA A 1065 -23.39 30.52 17.22
N TYR A 1066 -22.45 30.84 16.34
CA TYR A 1066 -21.05 30.49 16.47
C TYR A 1066 -20.16 31.62 15.97
N LYS A 1067 -18.86 31.46 16.16
CA LYS A 1067 -17.81 32.35 15.65
C LYS A 1067 -16.73 31.50 15.01
N SER A 1068 -16.63 31.52 13.69
CA SER A 1068 -15.51 30.89 12.98
C SER A 1068 -14.24 31.77 13.03
N TYR A 1069 -13.12 31.18 12.68
CA TYR A 1069 -11.88 31.89 12.37
C TYR A 1069 -11.78 32.17 10.86
N ALA A 1070 -11.04 33.21 10.49
CA ALA A 1070 -10.77 33.57 9.10
C ALA A 1070 -10.21 32.38 8.29
N GLY A 1071 -10.86 32.08 7.17
CA GLY A 1071 -10.52 30.96 6.28
C GLY A 1071 -11.23 29.65 6.60
N GLN A 1072 -11.84 29.48 7.78
CA GLN A 1072 -12.69 28.31 8.03
C GLN A 1072 -13.95 28.37 7.16
N THR A 1073 -14.40 27.21 6.66
CA THR A 1073 -15.75 27.05 6.09
C THR A 1073 -16.58 26.20 7.02
N VAL A 1074 -17.71 26.73 7.50
CA VAL A 1074 -18.62 26.04 8.42
C VAL A 1074 -19.96 25.79 7.74
N GLN A 1075 -20.41 24.54 7.71
CA GLN A 1075 -21.77 24.17 7.32
C GLN A 1075 -22.48 23.56 8.52
N VAL A 1076 -23.60 24.17 8.92
CA VAL A 1076 -24.42 23.66 10.03
C VAL A 1076 -25.59 22.88 9.48
N ALA A 1077 -25.75 21.63 9.91
CA ALA A 1077 -26.96 20.82 9.72
C ALA A 1077 -27.78 20.83 11.02
N ILE A 1078 -29.10 20.86 10.91
CA ILE A 1078 -30.02 20.91 12.06
C ILE A 1078 -31.01 19.75 11.94
N ALA A 1079 -31.12 18.94 12.99
CA ALA A 1079 -32.09 17.84 13.08
C ALA A 1079 -32.95 17.97 14.35
N LYS A 1080 -34.26 17.76 14.26
CA LYS A 1080 -35.13 17.68 15.45
C LYS A 1080 -34.93 16.32 16.13
N LYS A 1081 -34.51 16.32 17.39
CA LYS A 1081 -34.15 15.10 18.15
C LYS A 1081 -35.35 14.55 18.92
N SER A 1082 -36.02 15.40 19.70
CA SER A 1082 -37.29 15.12 20.37
C SER A 1082 -37.85 16.42 20.95
N GLY A 1083 -39.13 16.71 20.74
CA GLY A 1083 -39.75 17.91 21.31
C GLY A 1083 -38.97 19.18 20.93
N MET A 1084 -38.67 20.04 21.89
CA MET A 1084 -37.89 21.27 21.66
C MET A 1084 -36.36 21.07 21.65
N THR A 1085 -35.88 19.82 21.69
CA THR A 1085 -34.45 19.49 21.58
C THR A 1085 -34.08 19.21 20.13
N TYR A 1086 -33.11 19.98 19.64
CA TYR A 1086 -32.53 19.91 18.30
C TYR A 1086 -31.04 19.55 18.40
N GLU A 1087 -30.53 18.97 17.33
CA GLU A 1087 -29.13 18.56 17.19
C GLU A 1087 -28.51 19.33 16.04
N TYR A 1088 -27.41 20.04 16.35
CA TYR A 1088 -26.67 20.91 15.44
C TYR A 1088 -25.34 20.24 15.12
N THR A 1089 -25.17 19.76 13.89
CA THR A 1089 -23.88 19.23 13.40
C THR A 1089 -23.15 20.35 12.67
N LEU A 1090 -22.06 20.84 13.27
CA LEU A 1090 -21.17 21.85 12.72
C LEU A 1090 -20.04 21.12 11.98
N ASN A 1091 -20.15 21.08 10.66
CA ASN A 1091 -19.13 20.54 9.75
C ASN A 1091 -18.14 21.66 9.44
N VAL A 1092 -16.89 21.55 9.91
CA VAL A 1092 -15.86 22.58 9.78
C VAL A 1092 -14.71 22.09 8.90
N LEU A 1093 -14.44 22.85 7.83
CA LEU A 1093 -13.21 22.77 7.06
C LEU A 1093 -12.25 23.85 7.57
N ALA A 1094 -11.00 23.48 7.88
CA ALA A 1094 -9.97 24.37 8.36
C ALA A 1094 -9.45 25.33 7.26
N PRO A 1095 -8.71 26.41 7.62
CA PRO A 1095 -8.14 27.35 6.63
C PRO A 1095 -7.22 26.73 5.58
N ASP A 1096 -6.63 25.55 5.82
CA ASP A 1096 -5.87 24.78 4.84
C ASP A 1096 -6.72 24.19 3.69
N GLY A 1097 -8.06 24.23 3.81
CA GLY A 1097 -8.98 23.70 2.81
C GLY A 1097 -9.01 22.17 2.69
N VAL A 1098 -8.38 21.44 3.61
CA VAL A 1098 -8.29 19.96 3.56
C VAL A 1098 -8.58 19.28 4.90
N THR A 1099 -8.25 19.90 6.03
CA THR A 1099 -8.49 19.32 7.37
C THR A 1099 -9.92 19.56 7.81
N PHE A 1100 -10.59 18.48 8.20
CA PHE A 1100 -12.01 18.47 8.53
C PHE A 1100 -12.27 17.99 9.96
N ALA A 1101 -13.31 18.53 10.59
CA ALA A 1101 -13.96 17.90 11.73
C ALA A 1101 -15.47 18.19 11.73
N ALA A 1102 -16.25 17.26 12.27
CA ALA A 1102 -17.64 17.50 12.63
C ALA A 1102 -17.76 17.59 14.16
N ARG A 1103 -18.47 18.59 14.68
CA ARG A 1103 -18.88 18.69 16.08
C ARG A 1103 -20.39 18.71 16.18
N THR A 1104 -20.96 17.86 17.04
CA THR A 1104 -22.41 17.82 17.27
C THR A 1104 -22.75 18.45 18.61
N VAL A 1105 -23.72 19.38 18.60
CA VAL A 1105 -24.19 20.11 19.79
C VAL A 1105 -25.69 19.90 19.95
N THR A 1106 -26.13 19.51 21.15
CA THR A 1106 -27.54 19.36 21.50
C THR A 1106 -28.08 20.68 22.07
N VAL A 1107 -29.17 21.19 21.51
CA VAL A 1107 -29.74 22.50 21.84
C VAL A 1107 -31.19 22.32 22.22
N THR A 1108 -31.57 22.72 23.45
CA THR A 1108 -32.97 22.71 23.89
C THR A 1108 -33.54 24.12 23.92
N TYR A 1109 -34.55 24.37 23.11
CA TYR A 1109 -35.24 25.66 23.06
C TYR A 1109 -36.32 25.75 24.14
N VAL A 1110 -36.31 26.82 24.92
CA VAL A 1110 -37.29 27.04 25.99
C VAL A 1110 -38.33 28.05 25.52
N THR A 1111 -39.62 27.71 25.63
CA THR A 1111 -40.73 28.66 25.39
C THR A 1111 -41.82 28.50 26.45
N ALA A 1112 -42.53 29.58 26.75
CA ALA A 1112 -43.58 29.62 27.78
C ALA A 1112 -44.76 28.65 27.51
N VAL A 1113 -44.92 28.16 26.27
CA VAL A 1113 -45.93 27.14 25.92
C VAL A 1113 -45.39 25.73 26.16
N THR A 1114 -44.16 25.45 25.74
CA THR A 1114 -43.56 24.11 25.72
C THR A 1114 -42.99 23.68 27.07
N HIS A 1115 -42.67 24.63 27.96
CA HIS A 1115 -42.11 24.42 29.30
C HIS A 1115 -43.14 23.95 30.36
N LYS A 1116 -44.32 23.45 29.93
CA LYS A 1116 -45.42 23.06 30.82
C LYS A 1116 -45.47 21.56 31.04
N ALA A 1117 -45.69 21.13 32.29
CA ALA A 1117 -45.78 19.72 32.66
C ALA A 1117 -46.85 19.48 33.74
N MET A 1118 -48.11 19.85 33.49
CA MET A 1118 -49.23 19.65 34.43
C MET A 1118 -50.40 18.92 33.77
N LEU A 1119 -51.11 18.10 34.57
CA LEU A 1119 -52.32 17.39 34.12
C LEU A 1119 -53.57 18.22 34.39
N ASP A 1120 -54.58 18.12 33.53
CA ASP A 1120 -55.92 18.71 33.71
C ASP A 1120 -56.85 17.81 34.54
N ALA A 1121 -56.63 16.49 34.48
CA ALA A 1121 -57.33 15.50 35.29
C ALA A 1121 -56.61 14.14 35.31
N ILE A 1122 -56.88 13.37 36.36
CA ILE A 1122 -56.65 11.92 36.42
C ILE A 1122 -58.00 11.22 36.44
N LEU A 1123 -58.12 10.12 35.70
CA LEU A 1123 -59.28 9.24 35.65
C LEU A 1123 -58.89 7.83 36.12
N VAL A 1124 -59.77 7.19 36.88
CA VAL A 1124 -59.64 5.80 37.36
C VAL A 1124 -60.94 5.07 37.04
N ASP A 1125 -60.86 3.88 36.42
CA ASP A 1125 -62.01 3.15 35.86
C ASP A 1125 -62.93 4.08 35.01
N ASN A 1126 -62.30 4.93 34.17
CA ASN A 1126 -62.90 6.00 33.38
C ASN A 1126 -63.67 7.11 34.15
N LYS A 1127 -63.70 7.11 35.49
CA LYS A 1127 -64.23 8.22 36.31
C LYS A 1127 -63.11 9.20 36.68
N ARG A 1128 -63.32 10.51 36.51
CA ARG A 1128 -62.42 11.53 37.08
C ARG A 1128 -62.30 11.38 38.60
N ILE A 1129 -61.11 11.63 39.14
CA ILE A 1129 -60.90 11.78 40.59
C ILE A 1129 -61.55 13.09 41.04
N ASP A 1130 -62.43 13.00 42.05
CA ASP A 1130 -63.14 14.16 42.60
C ASP A 1130 -62.17 15.10 43.34
N GLY A 1131 -62.27 16.41 43.10
CA GLY A 1131 -61.41 17.41 43.76
C GLY A 1131 -59.96 17.50 43.25
N PHE A 1132 -59.69 17.04 42.01
CA PHE A 1132 -58.36 17.13 41.40
C PHE A 1132 -57.82 18.58 41.32
N ASP A 1133 -56.53 18.74 41.67
CA ASP A 1133 -55.73 19.98 41.60
C ASP A 1133 -54.35 19.66 40.97
N PRO A 1134 -53.92 20.39 39.92
CA PRO A 1134 -52.64 20.13 39.24
C PRO A 1134 -51.40 20.29 40.12
N ASN A 1135 -51.50 20.88 41.32
CA ASN A 1135 -50.41 21.00 42.29
C ASN A 1135 -50.32 19.83 43.27
N THR A 1136 -51.42 19.11 43.49
CA THR A 1136 -51.47 17.96 44.40
C THR A 1136 -50.82 16.73 43.76
N ARG A 1137 -49.90 16.09 44.49
CA ARG A 1137 -48.99 15.03 43.98
C ARG A 1137 -49.39 13.60 44.35
N SER A 1138 -50.40 13.40 45.21
CA SER A 1138 -50.85 12.07 45.64
C SER A 1138 -52.37 12.02 45.80
N TYR A 1139 -52.97 10.95 45.29
CA TYR A 1139 -54.40 10.71 45.25
C TYR A 1139 -54.74 9.28 45.69
N LYS A 1140 -55.96 9.08 46.18
CA LYS A 1140 -56.52 7.76 46.53
C LYS A 1140 -57.83 7.54 45.78
N ALA A 1141 -58.05 6.33 45.26
CA ALA A 1141 -59.29 5.94 44.59
C ALA A 1141 -59.74 4.51 44.98
N THR A 1142 -60.99 4.15 44.66
CA THR A 1142 -61.58 2.86 45.04
C THR A 1142 -62.19 2.12 43.85
N VAL A 1143 -61.48 1.07 43.40
CA VAL A 1143 -61.72 0.33 42.16
C VAL A 1143 -62.58 -0.92 42.40
N GLY A 1144 -63.20 -1.44 41.33
CA GLY A 1144 -63.95 -2.70 41.39
C GLY A 1144 -63.06 -3.92 41.63
N ASN A 1145 -61.87 -3.96 41.02
CA ASN A 1145 -60.92 -5.07 41.15
C ASN A 1145 -59.47 -4.58 40.95
N LEU A 1146 -58.59 -4.88 41.92
CA LEU A 1146 -57.17 -4.49 41.89
C LEU A 1146 -56.37 -5.17 40.76
N ASP A 1147 -56.85 -6.28 40.21
CA ASP A 1147 -56.20 -6.97 39.09
C ASP A 1147 -56.66 -6.47 37.71
N HIS A 1148 -57.72 -5.65 37.63
CA HIS A 1148 -58.38 -5.28 36.36
C HIS A 1148 -58.81 -3.80 36.23
N TRP A 1149 -58.37 -2.89 37.11
CA TRP A 1149 -58.66 -1.46 37.03
C TRP A 1149 -57.95 -0.72 35.88
N THR A 1150 -58.45 0.44 35.46
CA THR A 1150 -57.79 1.32 34.48
C THR A 1150 -57.43 2.69 35.06
N VAL A 1151 -56.44 3.34 34.46
CA VAL A 1151 -56.06 4.73 34.76
C VAL A 1151 -55.73 5.45 33.46
N SER A 1152 -56.18 6.70 33.34
CA SER A 1152 -55.90 7.58 32.20
C SER A 1152 -55.83 9.04 32.64
N THR A 1153 -55.34 9.92 31.78
CA THR A 1153 -55.10 11.33 32.09
C THR A 1153 -55.71 12.25 31.03
N LEU A 1154 -55.93 13.51 31.42
CA LEU A 1154 -56.15 14.63 30.52
C LEU A 1154 -55.06 15.65 30.77
N PHE A 1155 -54.56 16.28 29.70
CA PHE A 1155 -53.45 17.24 29.70
C PHE A 1155 -53.49 18.10 28.44
N ASP A 1156 -52.80 19.25 28.46
CA ASP A 1156 -52.66 20.16 27.33
C ASP A 1156 -51.82 19.52 26.21
N LYS A 1157 -52.50 18.86 25.26
CA LYS A 1157 -51.87 18.26 24.08
C LYS A 1157 -51.21 19.30 23.16
N GLN A 1158 -51.71 20.53 23.13
CA GLN A 1158 -51.18 21.58 22.25
C GLN A 1158 -49.81 22.06 22.73
N SER A 1159 -49.49 21.96 24.02
CA SER A 1159 -48.15 22.24 24.54
C SER A 1159 -47.04 21.30 24.03
N GLY A 1160 -47.39 20.16 23.44
CA GLY A 1160 -46.44 19.10 23.07
C GLY A 1160 -46.01 18.19 24.23
N MET A 1161 -46.49 18.45 25.46
CA MET A 1161 -46.06 17.70 26.64
C MET A 1161 -46.36 16.19 26.53
N SER A 1162 -45.59 15.41 27.28
CA SER A 1162 -45.74 13.96 27.38
C SER A 1162 -46.17 13.51 28.77
N VAL A 1163 -46.83 12.35 28.84
CA VAL A 1163 -47.27 11.70 30.09
C VAL A 1163 -46.98 10.21 30.01
N THR A 1164 -46.14 9.70 30.90
CA THR A 1164 -45.88 8.27 31.07
C THR A 1164 -46.66 7.75 32.26
N VAL A 1165 -47.28 6.56 32.14
CA VAL A 1165 -48.03 5.92 33.23
C VAL A 1165 -47.40 4.57 33.58
N HIS A 1166 -46.69 4.53 34.71
CA HIS A 1166 -46.27 3.27 35.33
C HIS A 1166 -47.38 2.71 36.21
N LYS A 1167 -47.76 1.45 36.03
CA LYS A 1167 -48.88 0.83 36.75
C LYS A 1167 -48.50 -0.45 37.47
N GLU A 1168 -48.54 -0.40 38.80
CA GLU A 1168 -48.45 -1.53 39.71
C GLU A 1168 -49.86 -2.06 40.07
N ARG A 1169 -49.94 -3.13 40.89
CA ARG A 1169 -51.22 -3.75 41.27
C ARG A 1169 -52.17 -2.78 42.01
N SER A 1170 -51.65 -2.04 42.99
CA SER A 1170 -52.43 -1.14 43.85
C SER A 1170 -52.01 0.33 43.76
N LYS A 1171 -51.17 0.69 42.78
CA LYS A 1171 -50.58 2.01 42.63
C LYS A 1171 -50.33 2.32 41.15
N ALA A 1172 -50.56 3.56 40.74
CA ALA A 1172 -50.00 4.11 39.50
C ALA A 1172 -49.10 5.30 39.83
N THR A 1173 -47.99 5.41 39.10
CA THR A 1173 -47.10 6.57 39.10
C THR A 1173 -47.19 7.21 37.72
N ILE A 1174 -47.66 8.45 37.67
CA ILE A 1174 -47.95 9.18 36.44
C ILE A 1174 -46.94 10.34 36.36
N THR A 1175 -46.08 10.34 35.35
CA THR A 1175 -45.06 11.38 35.19
C THR A 1175 -45.38 12.20 33.95
N ALA A 1176 -45.78 13.46 34.18
CA ALA A 1176 -45.92 14.47 33.14
C ALA A 1176 -44.57 15.15 32.90
N VAL A 1177 -44.17 15.32 31.64
CA VAL A 1177 -42.90 15.94 31.25
C VAL A 1177 -43.15 16.96 30.13
N SER A 1178 -42.55 18.14 30.24
CA SER A 1178 -42.66 19.22 29.26
C SER A 1178 -42.12 18.85 27.88
N ALA A 1179 -42.52 19.58 26.83
CA ALA A 1179 -42.08 19.30 25.47
C ALA A 1179 -40.59 19.64 25.24
N ASP A 1180 -39.99 20.46 26.10
CA ASP A 1180 -38.54 20.68 26.18
C ASP A 1180 -37.80 19.69 27.10
N GLY A 1181 -38.53 18.80 27.79
CA GLY A 1181 -37.95 17.81 28.71
C GLY A 1181 -37.45 18.37 30.05
N LEU A 1182 -37.51 19.69 30.27
CA LEU A 1182 -36.88 20.37 31.41
C LEU A 1182 -37.70 20.36 32.70
N VAL A 1183 -39.03 20.26 32.59
CA VAL A 1183 -39.97 20.22 33.72
C VAL A 1183 -40.60 18.84 33.80
N SER A 1184 -40.53 18.21 34.97
CA SER A 1184 -41.13 16.90 35.23
C SER A 1184 -41.97 16.94 36.51
N THR A 1185 -43.20 16.43 36.42
CA THR A 1185 -44.19 16.45 37.50
C THR A 1185 -44.78 15.06 37.69
N THR A 1186 -44.48 14.45 38.83
CA THR A 1186 -44.97 13.12 39.20
C THR A 1186 -46.22 13.19 40.07
N TYR A 1187 -47.24 12.41 39.73
CA TYR A 1187 -48.47 12.19 40.48
C TYR A 1187 -48.59 10.71 40.85
N THR A 1188 -48.95 10.40 42.10
CA THR A 1188 -49.23 9.03 42.54
C THR A 1188 -50.73 8.82 42.72
N VAL A 1189 -51.23 7.66 42.30
CA VAL A 1189 -52.62 7.21 42.55
C VAL A 1189 -52.57 5.87 43.27
N GLU A 1190 -52.94 5.84 44.53
CA GLU A 1190 -53.14 4.59 45.27
C GLU A 1190 -54.58 4.11 45.09
N VAL A 1191 -54.77 2.82 44.79
CA VAL A 1191 -56.11 2.24 44.64
C VAL A 1191 -56.38 1.16 45.67
N THR A 1192 -57.62 1.11 46.13
CA THR A 1192 -58.14 0.11 47.06
C THR A 1192 -59.36 -0.59 46.47
N ALA A 1193 -59.62 -1.84 46.85
CA ALA A 1193 -60.82 -2.55 46.44
C ALA A 1193 -62.04 -2.07 47.24
N ARG A 1194 -63.21 -1.94 46.58
CA ARG A 1194 -64.47 -1.67 47.29
C ARG A 1194 -64.82 -2.83 48.21
N LYS A 1195 -65.37 -2.52 49.40
CA LYS A 1195 -66.09 -3.50 50.23
C LYS A 1195 -67.53 -3.61 49.71
N ASN A 1196 -68.09 -4.82 49.69
CA ASN A 1196 -69.28 -5.20 48.92
C ASN A 1196 -70.54 -4.36 49.21
N GLY A 1197 -71.36 -4.13 48.16
CA GLY A 1197 -72.69 -3.52 48.28
C GLY A 1197 -73.43 -3.31 46.94
N GLU A 1198 -74.14 -4.36 46.49
CA GLU A 1198 -75.31 -4.37 45.56
C GLU A 1198 -75.17 -3.80 44.11
N GLY A 1199 -76.18 -4.08 43.25
CA GLY A 1199 -76.12 -4.01 41.77
C GLY A 1199 -76.47 -2.65 41.12
N VAL A 1200 -76.73 -2.52 39.80
CA VAL A 1200 -77.16 -3.48 38.74
C VAL A 1200 -76.62 -3.02 37.35
N ASP A 1201 -76.52 -3.94 36.36
CA ASP A 1201 -76.33 -3.81 34.87
C ASP A 1201 -75.70 -2.55 34.24
N GLY A 1202 -74.84 -2.59 33.21
CA GLY A 1202 -74.24 -3.65 32.37
C GLY A 1202 -73.27 -2.95 31.37
N THR A 1203 -72.28 -3.54 30.71
CA THR A 1203 -72.22 -4.83 29.98
C THR A 1203 -70.84 -5.50 30.09
N VAL A 1204 -70.70 -6.71 29.53
CA VAL A 1204 -69.46 -7.52 29.55
C VAL A 1204 -68.29 -6.85 28.82
N MET A 1205 -67.16 -6.72 29.51
CA MET A 1205 -65.81 -6.61 28.93
C MET A 1205 -64.99 -7.81 29.41
N GLU A 1206 -64.91 -8.86 28.60
CA GLU A 1206 -64.11 -10.04 28.89
C GLU A 1206 -62.60 -9.76 28.64
N ARG A 1207 -61.75 -10.28 29.54
CA ARG A 1207 -60.30 -10.48 29.36
C ARG A 1207 -59.44 -9.24 29.06
N LEU A 1208 -58.97 -8.59 30.13
CA LEU A 1208 -57.70 -7.86 30.13
C LEU A 1208 -56.82 -8.38 31.28
N SER A 1209 -55.77 -9.14 30.95
CA SER A 1209 -54.93 -9.86 31.91
C SER A 1209 -53.73 -9.06 32.42
N LYS A 1210 -53.50 -9.10 33.73
CA LYS A 1210 -52.26 -8.79 34.48
C LYS A 1210 -51.06 -8.26 33.66
N THR A 1211 -50.86 -6.94 33.66
CA THR A 1211 -49.53 -6.35 33.47
C THR A 1211 -48.76 -6.39 34.80
N GLY A 1212 -48.07 -7.50 35.11
CA GLY A 1212 -47.30 -7.60 36.37
C GLY A 1212 -47.05 -8.99 36.95
N SER A 1213 -46.65 -9.97 36.13
CA SER A 1213 -46.09 -11.27 36.61
C SER A 1213 -45.26 -11.91 35.49
N ALA A 1214 -44.13 -12.55 35.82
CA ALA A 1214 -43.28 -13.19 34.82
C ALA A 1214 -43.69 -14.66 34.53
N VAL A 1215 -44.77 -14.86 33.77
CA VAL A 1215 -45.06 -16.09 32.99
C VAL A 1215 -45.91 -15.70 31.77
N ALA A 1216 -45.55 -16.19 30.58
CA ALA A 1216 -46.31 -16.17 29.31
C ALA A 1216 -47.03 -14.85 28.93
N ALA A 1217 -46.46 -14.10 27.97
CA ALA A 1217 -46.90 -12.76 27.65
C ALA A 1217 -48.24 -12.67 26.88
N ILE A 1218 -49.21 -11.95 27.46
CA ILE A 1218 -50.22 -11.18 26.71
C ILE A 1218 -50.30 -9.80 27.36
N ALA A 1219 -49.56 -8.83 26.82
CA ALA A 1219 -49.64 -7.42 27.19
C ALA A 1219 -50.43 -6.66 26.11
N SER A 1220 -51.30 -5.73 26.50
CA SER A 1220 -52.30 -5.14 25.61
C SER A 1220 -52.24 -3.62 25.56
N VAL A 1221 -51.99 -3.07 24.37
CA VAL A 1221 -52.41 -1.69 24.07
C VAL A 1221 -53.93 -1.66 23.98
N ALA A 1222 -54.58 -0.92 24.88
CA ALA A 1222 -55.99 -0.57 24.80
C ALA A 1222 -56.10 0.95 24.80
N ALA A 1223 -56.00 1.57 23.61
CA ALA A 1223 -55.94 3.02 23.46
C ALA A 1223 -57.32 3.68 23.69
N LEU A 1224 -57.73 3.77 24.96
CA LEU A 1224 -58.91 4.50 25.45
C LEU A 1224 -58.74 6.03 25.30
N LEU A 1225 -58.80 6.49 24.06
CA LEU A 1225 -59.00 7.90 23.70
C LEU A 1225 -60.46 8.12 23.26
N THR A 1226 -61.40 7.84 24.18
CA THR A 1226 -62.80 8.23 24.01
C THR A 1226 -62.92 9.75 24.08
N GLY A 1227 -63.09 10.40 22.93
CA GLY A 1227 -63.30 11.84 22.86
C GLY A 1227 -64.60 12.25 23.57
N ALA A 1228 -64.50 13.03 24.64
CA ALA A 1228 -65.66 13.58 25.38
C ALA A 1228 -66.34 14.77 24.66
N ALA A 1229 -66.38 14.75 23.32
CA ALA A 1229 -67.07 15.73 22.49
C ALA A 1229 -68.59 15.45 22.46
N GLY A 1230 -69.21 15.41 23.65
CA GLY A 1230 -70.54 14.81 23.84
C GLY A 1230 -71.38 15.34 25.01
N ILE A 1231 -71.01 16.47 25.61
CA ILE A 1231 -71.90 17.20 26.56
C ILE A 1231 -72.05 18.63 26.07
N ALA A 1232 -73.28 19.04 25.76
CA ALA A 1232 -73.56 20.32 25.12
C ALA A 1232 -73.46 21.49 26.10
N LEU A 1233 -72.76 22.55 25.70
CA LEU A 1233 -72.81 23.87 26.34
C LEU A 1233 -73.01 24.95 25.28
N ALA A 1234 -74.28 25.20 24.96
CA ALA A 1234 -74.67 26.33 24.14
C ALA A 1234 -74.49 27.65 24.91
N THR A 1235 -73.97 28.66 24.23
CA THR A 1235 -73.93 30.08 24.63
C THR A 1235 -73.28 30.46 25.97
N ILE A 1236 -72.25 31.32 25.90
CA ILE A 1236 -72.37 32.71 26.40
C ILE A 1236 -71.33 33.61 25.70
N ARG A 1237 -71.70 34.87 25.44
CA ARG A 1237 -70.98 35.82 24.58
C ARG A 1237 -70.57 37.07 25.39
N ARG A 1238 -69.31 37.16 25.83
CA ARG A 1238 -68.68 38.40 26.34
C ARG A 1238 -67.22 38.42 25.85
N ARG A 1239 -66.87 39.28 24.89
CA ARG A 1239 -66.62 40.75 24.94
C ARG A 1239 -65.14 41.05 25.17
N ARG A 1240 -64.49 41.59 24.14
CA ARG A 1240 -63.19 42.30 24.22
C ARG A 1240 -63.22 43.37 25.32
N ASN A 1241 -62.11 43.46 26.05
CA ASN A 1241 -61.49 44.61 26.72
C ASN A 1241 -60.37 44.02 27.62
N SER A 1242 -59.18 44.59 27.81
CA SER A 1242 -58.44 45.69 27.16
C SER A 1242 -56.95 45.53 27.54
N ARG A 1243 -56.06 46.35 26.94
CA ARG A 1243 -54.69 46.72 27.35
C ARG A 1243 -54.27 46.32 28.79
N ILE A 1244 -53.03 45.92 29.04
CA ILE A 1244 -51.77 46.38 28.43
C ILE A 1244 -50.98 45.21 27.85
#